data_AF-A0A7J4J9T6-F1
#
_entry.id   AF-A0A7J4J9T6-F1
#
_cell.length_a   1.000
_cell.length_b   1.000
_cell.length_c   1.000
_cell.angle_alpha   90.00
_cell.angle_beta   90.00
_cell.angle_gamma   90.00
#
_symmetry.space_group_name_H-M   'P 1'
#
loop_
_entity.id
_entity.type
_entity.pdbx_description
1 polymer ?
#
loop_
_entity_poly.entity_id
_entity_poly.type
_entity_poly.pdbx_seq_one_letter_code
_entity_poly.pdbx_strand_id
1 'polypeptide(L)'
;MRNLTQIFKKIYRPVVLPIGLLVTMYCLLVLPIEKGDIVQFILQPWGLAVVLMIISVLYIENIFTTPKDALVNSLNATIISIVFWETSRINFWISLIFSASILISGVLFLIVYDKNRKINLLSRFASYFGQAKVIFPIIAVLSLVKLFYGNGNSIVFDINYDILYLASFYLAFLILTSHEIVEKIRSFPAKILDFLHSEEVGTVRGNLTPNIILVEFNETSGVSINDLIVLGNHDINKPDFNTSREIEDHTGLVIDFIGLESEKSTFVARVYLLNEPQRNLDENKNGLVQINRECIKVIDPKSFVGKVKSDKIKFAWNRRKDIVAIVTSFSNINVLKGEIVRHQQLENAQLVSCVNEDVGEPIRYQIIDAETRVEGQEKKKDFGHTQFTAYQLGEWRKPKDNQNVAIATAFQRFFEFQWVPNTNSLIFKWNDSVDAVKTDDSSVDKSGHYLLGTIPKTNLPIYLNINDLVSHHTAILGVTGTGKTTMVFKLLDEIKKNKIFTICIDITGEYKNRLSNHEDFFDEDTKNKWDAEIKKILDVHKDKSKTQVERESVERQASKEINAAIKGRINALRPLNKIVILEIPEISNTHFSLDFTQYAIQAVLQYAKDIYVSNLSKEEAAKDSFQCCLILEEAHTLVPENLGVGGDFGASKAVIDKISQIALQGRKYRVGFILISQRTATVKKTVLNQCNTMIAFRAYDETSFTFLSNYFGDEYVREIIHLKNDGDSRYVIVSGKAVVADRPIIVEVKK
;
A
#
# COMPACT_ATOMS: atom_id res chain seq x y z
N MET A 1 34.43 -5.72 20.48
CA MET A 1 35.28 -4.50 20.57
C MET A 1 35.08 -3.66 21.85
N ARG A 2 33.86 -3.32 22.30
CA ARG A 2 33.66 -2.50 23.54
C ARG A 2 34.34 -3.04 24.81
N ASN A 3 34.38 -4.37 25.01
CA ASN A 3 35.11 -4.98 26.14
C ASN A 3 36.63 -4.86 26.00
N LEU A 4 37.18 -5.00 24.79
CA LEU A 4 38.59 -4.72 24.51
C LEU A 4 38.92 -3.24 24.75
N THR A 5 38.03 -2.31 24.36
CA THR A 5 38.21 -0.87 24.60
C THR A 5 38.11 -0.51 26.09
N GLN A 6 37.27 -1.20 26.87
CA GLN A 6 37.20 -1.02 28.33
C GLN A 6 38.40 -1.64 29.05
N ILE A 7 38.87 -2.81 28.61
CA ILE A 7 40.09 -3.45 29.12
C ILE A 7 41.31 -2.59 28.79
N PHE A 8 41.40 -2.04 27.57
CA PHE A 8 42.46 -1.11 27.19
C PHE A 8 42.37 0.22 27.95
N LYS A 9 41.17 0.77 28.21
CA LYS A 9 41.03 1.95 29.10
C LYS A 9 41.46 1.65 30.55
N LYS A 10 41.24 0.42 31.03
CA LYS A 10 41.69 -0.06 32.35
C LYS A 10 43.21 -0.29 32.42
N ILE A 11 43.87 -0.62 31.31
CA ILE A 11 45.32 -0.90 31.26
C ILE A 11 46.13 0.35 30.83
N TYR A 12 45.67 1.09 29.83
CA TYR A 12 46.36 2.25 29.26
C TYR A 12 46.56 3.37 30.29
N ARG A 13 45.55 3.69 31.10
CA ARG A 13 45.64 4.78 32.09
C ARG A 13 46.62 4.51 33.24
N PRO A 14 46.63 3.35 33.90
CA PRO A 14 47.61 3.07 34.95
C PRO A 14 48.99 2.61 34.44
N VAL A 15 49.16 2.32 33.14
CA VAL A 15 50.45 1.83 32.60
C VAL A 15 51.13 2.85 31.69
N VAL A 16 50.44 3.41 30.70
CA VAL A 16 51.05 4.32 29.71
C VAL A 16 51.31 5.70 30.30
N LEU A 17 50.47 6.15 31.24
CA LEU A 17 50.61 7.45 31.86
C LEU A 17 51.79 7.49 32.86
N PRO A 18 52.03 6.48 33.71
CA PRO A 18 53.26 6.38 34.51
C PRO A 18 54.52 6.11 33.68
N ILE A 19 54.43 5.34 32.59
CA ILE A 19 55.55 5.16 31.66
C ILE A 19 55.88 6.49 30.96
N GLY A 20 54.86 7.23 30.52
CA GLY A 20 55.04 8.59 30.00
C GLY A 20 55.64 9.53 31.05
N LEU A 21 55.28 9.40 32.32
CA LEU A 21 55.84 10.17 33.43
C LEU A 21 57.29 9.78 33.72
N LEU A 22 57.63 8.49 33.67
CA LEU A 22 59.00 7.98 33.81
C LEU A 22 59.89 8.40 32.64
N VAL A 23 59.38 8.36 31.41
CA VAL A 23 60.09 8.87 30.22
C VAL A 23 60.26 10.37 30.31
N THR A 24 59.25 11.10 30.80
CA THR A 24 59.33 12.55 31.02
C THR A 24 60.32 12.90 32.12
N MET A 25 60.33 12.18 33.25
CA MET A 25 61.33 12.34 34.30
C MET A 25 62.72 11.95 33.80
N TYR A 26 62.86 10.89 33.00
CA TYR A 26 64.12 10.50 32.40
C TYR A 26 64.64 11.59 31.46
N CYS A 27 63.81 12.11 30.55
CA CYS A 27 64.20 13.21 29.67
C CYS A 27 64.55 14.49 30.44
N LEU A 28 63.80 14.84 31.50
CA LEU A 28 64.06 16.03 32.33
C LEU A 28 65.29 15.87 33.23
N LEU A 29 65.57 14.66 33.72
CA LEU A 29 66.69 14.39 34.63
C LEU A 29 67.98 14.09 33.88
N VAL A 30 67.93 13.44 32.71
CA VAL A 30 69.11 12.88 32.03
C VAL A 30 69.64 13.78 30.90
N LEU A 31 68.76 14.46 30.15
CA LEU A 31 69.20 15.33 29.05
C LEU A 31 70.06 16.55 29.49
N PRO A 32 69.88 17.16 30.68
CA PRO A 32 70.71 18.30 31.09
C PRO A 32 72.01 17.94 31.83
N ILE A 33 72.29 16.66 32.08
CA ILE A 33 73.45 16.25 32.92
C ILE A 33 74.80 16.56 32.27
N GLU A 34 74.86 16.79 30.95
CA GLU A 34 76.16 17.06 30.32
C GLU A 34 76.80 18.40 30.75
N LYS A 35 76.05 19.37 31.31
CA LYS A 35 76.62 20.60 31.90
C LYS A 35 75.79 21.20 33.06
N GLY A 36 75.77 20.53 34.20
CA GLY A 36 75.58 21.19 35.52
C GLY A 36 74.15 21.22 36.09
N ASP A 37 74.08 20.87 37.38
CA ASP A 37 73.00 20.98 38.37
C ASP A 37 71.54 20.97 37.87
N ILE A 38 70.86 19.83 38.05
CA ILE A 38 69.41 19.62 37.82
C ILE A 38 68.58 20.69 38.54
N VAL A 39 69.04 21.17 39.70
CA VAL A 39 68.39 22.23 40.47
C VAL A 39 68.38 23.55 39.69
N GLN A 40 69.47 23.91 39.01
CA GLN A 40 69.49 25.11 38.17
C GLN A 40 68.59 24.97 36.93
N PHE A 41 68.50 23.78 36.34
CA PHE A 41 67.63 23.49 35.19
C PHE A 41 66.14 23.64 35.54
N ILE A 42 65.71 23.11 36.68
CA ILE A 42 64.30 23.23 37.15
C ILE A 42 63.98 24.67 37.59
N LEU A 43 64.93 25.39 38.17
CA LEU A 43 64.75 26.78 38.62
C LEU A 43 64.69 27.79 37.46
N GLN A 44 64.99 27.40 36.22
CA GLN A 44 64.75 28.26 35.06
C GLN A 44 63.24 28.45 34.81
N PRO A 45 62.80 29.62 34.30
CA PRO A 45 61.38 29.90 34.07
C PRO A 45 60.66 28.88 33.19
N TRP A 46 61.32 28.35 32.14
CA TRP A 46 60.75 27.30 31.29
C TRP A 46 60.66 25.95 32.01
N GLY A 47 61.66 25.59 32.84
CA GLY A 47 61.65 24.34 33.62
C GLY A 47 60.50 24.29 34.62
N LEU A 48 60.28 25.40 35.33
CA LEU A 48 59.16 25.54 36.27
C LEU A 48 57.80 25.47 35.56
N ALA A 49 57.69 26.08 34.37
CA ALA A 49 56.49 26.03 33.54
C ALA A 49 56.17 24.61 33.03
N VAL A 50 57.19 23.82 32.65
CA VAL A 50 57.02 22.40 32.26
C VAL A 50 56.46 21.58 33.42
N VAL A 51 57.06 21.70 34.61
CA VAL A 51 56.67 20.92 35.79
C VAL A 51 55.23 21.25 36.20
N LEU A 52 54.88 22.54 36.25
CA LEU A 52 53.53 22.96 36.59
C LEU A 52 52.50 22.57 35.53
N MET A 53 52.86 22.60 34.23
CA MET A 53 51.99 22.10 33.17
C MET A 53 51.69 20.60 33.36
N ILE A 54 52.72 19.78 33.62
CA ILE A 54 52.55 18.34 33.79
C ILE A 54 51.67 18.05 35.01
N ILE A 55 51.93 18.70 36.15
CA ILE A 55 51.13 18.52 37.37
C ILE A 55 49.67 18.95 37.11
N SER A 56 49.45 20.13 36.55
CA SER A 56 48.09 20.63 36.28
C SER A 56 47.32 19.76 35.28
N VAL A 57 47.96 19.29 34.21
CA VAL A 57 47.30 18.45 33.19
C VAL A 57 47.00 17.05 33.71
N LEU A 58 47.88 16.47 34.53
CA LEU A 58 47.70 15.10 35.02
C LEU A 58 46.77 15.01 36.23
N TYR A 59 46.81 16.00 37.12
CA TYR A 59 46.07 15.95 38.40
C TYR A 59 44.83 16.85 38.45
N ILE A 60 44.81 17.97 37.71
CA ILE A 60 43.75 18.99 37.85
C ILE A 60 42.79 18.97 36.65
N GLU A 61 43.30 18.97 35.41
CA GLU A 61 42.48 19.13 34.22
C GLU A 61 42.01 17.79 33.64
N ASN A 62 40.84 17.29 34.09
CA ASN A 62 40.35 15.99 33.63
C ASN A 62 38.97 16.01 32.95
N ILE A 63 38.67 17.06 32.16
CA ILE A 63 37.80 17.06 30.94
C ILE A 63 37.13 18.43 30.66
N PHE A 64 37.20 19.43 31.54
CA PHE A 64 36.85 20.83 31.24
C PHE A 64 37.58 21.75 32.22
N THR A 65 38.22 22.83 31.74
CA THR A 65 38.74 23.86 32.64
C THR A 65 37.61 24.73 33.14
N THR A 66 37.34 24.68 34.45
CA THR A 66 36.44 25.66 35.03
C THR A 66 37.17 27.02 35.08
N PRO A 67 36.45 28.15 35.03
CA PRO A 67 37.07 29.47 35.17
C PRO A 67 37.90 29.63 36.47
N LYS A 68 37.64 28.81 37.48
CA LYS A 68 38.45 28.71 38.70
C LYS A 68 39.84 28.11 38.44
N ASP A 69 39.94 27.12 37.56
CA ASP A 69 41.21 26.47 37.20
C ASP A 69 42.08 27.41 36.34
N ALA A 70 41.45 28.17 35.44
CA ALA A 70 42.10 29.23 34.67
C ALA A 70 42.70 30.32 35.59
N LEU A 71 42.02 30.66 36.68
CA LEU A 71 42.54 31.60 37.69
C LEU A 71 43.79 31.05 38.39
N VAL A 72 43.74 29.80 38.86
CA VAL A 72 44.90 29.16 39.53
C VAL A 72 46.10 29.07 38.58
N ASN A 73 45.89 28.66 37.33
CA ASN A 73 46.94 28.59 36.33
C ASN A 73 47.50 29.98 35.99
N SER A 74 46.65 31.01 35.89
CA SER A 74 47.09 32.39 35.63
C SER A 74 47.91 32.99 36.80
N LEU A 75 47.59 32.61 38.03
CA LEU A 75 48.31 33.03 39.22
C LEU A 75 49.69 32.35 39.27
N ASN A 76 49.75 31.04 39.00
CA ASN A 76 51.00 30.30 38.87
C ASN A 76 51.88 30.85 37.73
N ALA A 77 51.29 31.17 36.58
CA ALA A 77 51.96 31.85 35.46
C ALA A 77 52.52 33.23 35.85
N THR A 78 51.82 33.98 36.69
CA THR A 78 52.28 35.28 37.19
C THR A 78 53.48 35.11 38.12
N ILE A 79 53.48 34.08 38.98
CA ILE A 79 54.63 33.75 39.83
C ILE A 79 55.85 33.39 38.99
N ILE A 80 55.69 32.55 37.96
CA ILE A 80 56.78 32.22 37.02
C ILE A 80 57.29 33.49 36.33
N SER A 81 56.40 34.43 36.01
CA SER A 81 56.78 35.67 35.33
C SER A 81 57.77 36.50 36.14
N ILE A 82 57.70 36.48 37.48
CA ILE A 82 58.63 37.20 38.36
C ILE A 82 60.07 36.72 38.16
N VAL A 83 60.27 35.44 37.86
CA VAL A 83 61.59 34.86 37.61
C VAL A 83 62.24 35.47 36.35
N PHE A 84 61.45 35.97 35.39
CA PHE A 84 62.00 36.66 34.21
C PHE A 84 62.69 37.99 34.52
N TRP A 85 62.46 38.58 35.69
CA TRP A 85 62.98 39.91 36.04
C TRP A 85 64.50 40.00 35.93
N GLU A 86 65.21 38.94 36.32
CA GLU A 86 66.67 38.89 36.24
C GLU A 86 67.20 38.53 34.84
N THR A 87 66.43 37.76 34.05
CA THR A 87 66.87 37.27 32.72
C THR A 87 66.51 38.17 31.54
N SER A 88 65.32 38.77 31.49
CA SER A 88 64.84 39.61 30.38
C SER A 88 63.66 40.47 30.80
N ARG A 89 63.87 41.80 30.90
CA ARG A 89 62.81 42.74 31.28
C ARG A 89 61.64 42.78 30.29
N ILE A 90 61.89 42.56 29.00
CA ILE A 90 60.82 42.57 27.97
C ILE A 90 59.94 41.33 28.14
N ASN A 91 60.54 40.15 28.29
CA ASN A 91 59.76 38.91 28.46
C ASN A 91 59.01 38.89 29.79
N PHE A 92 59.58 39.50 30.84
CA PHE A 92 58.87 39.76 32.10
C PHE A 92 57.56 40.51 31.85
N TRP A 93 57.60 41.66 31.18
CA TRP A 93 56.40 42.47 30.94
C TRP A 93 55.38 41.76 30.03
N ILE A 94 55.83 41.06 28.97
CA ILE A 94 54.93 40.33 28.08
C ILE A 94 54.22 39.20 28.83
N SER A 95 54.97 38.39 29.59
CA SER A 95 54.41 37.27 30.35
C SER A 95 53.48 37.75 31.47
N LEU A 96 53.88 38.81 32.19
CA LEU A 96 53.09 39.41 33.28
C LEU A 96 51.78 40.02 32.76
N ILE A 97 51.81 40.76 31.64
CA ILE A 97 50.61 41.36 31.05
C ILE A 97 49.68 40.25 30.56
N PHE A 98 50.21 39.22 29.91
CA PHE A 98 49.43 38.10 29.43
C PHE A 98 48.75 37.34 30.58
N SER A 99 49.51 36.97 31.62
CA SER A 99 48.95 36.26 32.78
C SER A 99 47.96 37.12 33.57
N ALA A 100 48.24 38.42 33.75
CA ALA A 100 47.33 39.35 34.39
C ALA A 100 46.04 39.56 33.59
N SER A 101 46.11 39.59 32.25
CA SER A 101 44.91 39.72 31.41
C SER A 101 43.95 38.54 31.55
N ILE A 102 44.50 37.32 31.64
CA ILE A 102 43.73 36.09 31.88
C ILE A 102 43.12 36.11 33.29
N LEU A 103 43.90 36.53 34.28
CA LEU A 103 43.45 36.64 35.67
C LEU A 103 42.32 37.65 35.82
N ILE A 104 42.47 38.86 35.24
CA ILE A 104 41.46 39.92 35.25
C ILE A 104 40.19 39.44 34.51
N SER A 105 40.34 38.79 33.36
CA SER A 105 39.20 38.24 32.61
C SER A 105 38.46 37.15 33.40
N GLY A 106 39.19 36.31 34.14
CA GLY A 106 38.63 35.28 35.02
C GLY A 106 37.89 35.88 36.24
N VAL A 107 38.44 36.93 36.86
CA VAL A 107 37.81 37.62 38.00
C VAL A 107 36.57 38.40 37.55
N LEU A 108 36.66 39.14 36.43
CA LEU A 108 35.51 39.83 35.84
C LEU A 108 34.39 38.85 35.48
N PHE A 109 34.74 37.66 34.98
CA PHE A 109 33.77 36.61 34.75
C PHE A 109 33.06 36.19 36.03
N LEU A 110 33.79 35.92 37.13
CA LEU A 110 33.18 35.55 38.41
C LEU A 110 32.23 36.63 38.96
N ILE A 111 32.55 37.91 38.75
CA ILE A 111 31.72 39.04 39.18
C ILE A 111 30.46 39.18 38.32
N VAL A 112 30.56 38.96 37.00
CA VAL A 112 29.45 39.15 36.05
C VAL A 112 28.51 37.94 35.98
N TYR A 113 28.99 36.74 36.35
CA TYR A 113 28.27 35.47 36.24
C TYR A 113 26.92 35.45 36.97
N ASP A 114 26.76 36.23 38.04
CA ASP A 114 25.56 36.20 38.87
C ASP A 114 24.39 37.05 38.34
N LYS A 115 24.54 37.73 37.18
CA LYS A 115 23.48 38.63 36.67
C LYS A 115 22.98 38.40 35.24
N ASN A 116 23.65 37.62 34.37
CA ASN A 116 23.09 37.29 33.05
C ASN A 116 23.78 36.08 32.40
N ARG A 117 22.98 35.08 31.99
CA ARG A 117 23.40 33.78 31.41
C ARG A 117 24.01 33.83 29.99
N LYS A 118 24.44 35.00 29.50
CA LYS A 118 25.08 35.13 28.17
C LYS A 118 26.61 35.04 28.30
N ILE A 119 27.17 33.99 27.73
CA ILE A 119 28.62 33.71 27.70
C ILE A 119 29.30 34.76 26.80
N ASN A 120 29.88 35.79 27.43
CA ASN A 120 30.63 36.83 26.73
C ASN A 120 31.99 36.32 26.21
N LEU A 121 32.51 37.02 25.19
CA LEU A 121 33.80 36.80 24.54
C LEU A 121 34.97 36.65 25.54
N LEU A 122 34.93 37.38 26.66
CA LEU A 122 35.88 37.30 27.78
C LEU A 122 35.93 35.92 28.47
N SER A 123 34.78 35.25 28.60
CA SER A 123 34.71 33.90 29.19
C SER A 123 35.38 32.87 28.29
N ARG A 124 35.15 32.96 26.97
CA ARG A 124 35.81 32.10 25.98
C ARG A 124 37.33 32.36 25.93
N PHE A 125 37.74 33.61 26.06
CA PHE A 125 39.15 33.97 26.12
C PHE A 125 39.84 33.38 27.36
N ALA A 126 39.27 33.57 28.55
CA ALA A 126 39.84 33.04 29.80
C ALA A 126 39.82 31.50 29.86
N SER A 127 38.75 30.85 29.39
CA SER A 127 38.63 29.38 29.43
C SER A 127 39.54 28.68 28.43
N TYR A 128 39.87 29.32 27.31
CA TYR A 128 40.79 28.77 26.31
C TYR A 128 42.25 29.06 26.66
N PHE A 129 42.62 30.32 26.89
CA PHE A 129 44.02 30.69 27.16
C PHE A 129 44.47 30.37 28.58
N GLY A 130 43.56 30.19 29.54
CA GLY A 130 43.87 29.80 30.92
C GLY A 130 44.09 28.30 31.14
N GLN A 131 43.94 27.47 30.09
CA GLN A 131 44.26 26.04 30.19
C GLN A 131 45.75 25.85 30.41
N ALA A 132 46.14 24.92 31.29
CA ALA A 132 47.52 24.60 31.58
C ALA A 132 48.28 24.20 30.30
N LYS A 133 47.59 23.48 29.39
CA LYS A 133 48.10 23.09 28.07
C LYS A 133 48.38 24.26 27.11
N VAL A 134 47.95 25.48 27.44
CA VAL A 134 48.09 26.66 26.59
C VAL A 134 48.96 27.72 27.26
N ILE A 135 48.67 28.08 28.51
CA ILE A 135 49.36 29.17 29.22
C ILE A 135 50.83 28.86 29.49
N PHE A 136 51.15 27.65 29.96
CA PHE A 136 52.52 27.29 30.36
C PHE A 136 53.44 27.07 29.15
N PRO A 137 53.00 26.45 28.03
CA PRO A 137 53.80 26.43 26.81
C PRO A 137 54.12 27.82 26.26
N ILE A 138 53.17 28.76 26.27
CA ILE A 138 53.43 30.14 25.83
C ILE A 138 54.52 30.79 26.68
N ILE A 139 54.45 30.62 28.00
CA ILE A 139 55.44 31.16 28.95
C ILE A 139 56.81 30.49 28.78
N ALA A 140 56.83 29.17 28.56
CA ALA A 140 58.06 28.43 28.29
C ALA A 140 58.72 28.89 26.99
N VAL A 141 57.95 29.11 25.91
CA VAL A 141 58.48 29.66 24.65
C VAL A 141 59.01 31.07 24.85
N LEU A 142 58.29 31.95 25.57
CA LEU A 142 58.77 33.30 25.90
C LEU A 142 60.09 33.27 26.70
N SER A 143 60.32 32.24 27.51
CA SER A 143 61.60 32.06 28.21
C SER A 143 62.77 31.70 27.31
N LEU A 144 62.51 31.04 26.18
CA LEU A 144 63.54 30.59 25.25
C LEU A 144 63.90 31.69 24.24
N VAL A 145 62.99 32.64 24.01
CA VAL A 145 63.23 33.79 23.13
C VAL A 145 64.08 34.83 23.86
N LYS A 146 65.38 34.83 23.60
CA LYS A 146 66.29 35.89 24.08
C LYS A 146 66.36 37.00 23.03
N LEU A 147 65.60 38.09 23.25
CA LEU A 147 65.69 39.28 22.40
C LEU A 147 66.95 40.08 22.76
N PHE A 148 68.00 39.98 21.95
CA PHE A 148 69.17 40.83 22.08
C PHE A 148 68.85 42.25 21.57
N TYR A 149 68.76 43.22 22.47
CA TYR A 149 68.81 44.64 22.12
C TYR A 149 70.24 45.15 22.28
N GLY A 150 71.02 45.10 21.20
CA GLY A 150 72.37 45.67 21.11
C GLY A 150 72.63 46.17 19.68
N ASN A 151 73.01 47.44 19.55
CA ASN A 151 73.14 48.22 18.30
C ASN A 151 73.60 47.42 17.05
N GLY A 152 72.71 47.24 16.08
CA GLY A 152 73.02 46.74 14.74
C GLY A 152 71.85 45.99 14.10
N ASN A 153 71.33 46.50 12.98
CA ASN A 153 70.08 46.06 12.31
C ASN A 153 70.13 44.63 11.72
N SER A 154 70.02 43.60 12.55
CA SER A 154 69.48 42.30 12.13
C SER A 154 69.05 41.47 13.33
N ILE A 155 67.78 41.07 13.35
CA ILE A 155 67.25 40.07 14.29
C ILE A 155 67.81 38.71 13.83
N VAL A 156 68.81 38.19 14.54
CA VAL A 156 69.32 36.83 14.32
C VAL A 156 68.73 35.91 15.38
N PHE A 157 67.90 34.96 14.96
CA PHE A 157 67.42 33.87 15.81
C PHE A 157 68.48 32.77 15.83
N ASP A 158 69.31 32.71 16.87
CA ASP A 158 70.20 31.57 17.07
C ASP A 158 69.43 30.48 17.83
N ILE A 159 68.90 29.49 17.10
CA ILE A 159 68.13 28.39 17.68
C ILE A 159 69.12 27.29 18.08
N ASN A 160 69.52 27.27 19.35
CA ASN A 160 70.30 26.18 19.91
C ASN A 160 69.55 24.83 19.78
N TYR A 161 70.25 23.72 19.50
CA TYR A 161 69.65 22.38 19.34
C TYR A 161 68.80 21.95 20.54
N ASP A 162 69.14 22.41 21.74
CA ASP A 162 68.37 22.20 22.97
C ASP A 162 66.94 22.77 22.87
N ILE A 163 66.75 23.86 22.14
CA ILE A 163 65.45 24.51 21.89
C ILE A 163 64.60 23.65 20.95
N LEU A 164 65.22 23.04 19.93
CA LEU A 164 64.57 22.12 19.00
C LEU A 164 64.11 20.84 19.70
N TYR A 165 64.94 20.29 20.59
CA TYR A 165 64.54 19.12 21.41
C TYR A 165 63.39 19.46 22.35
N LEU A 166 63.44 20.61 23.04
CA LEU A 166 62.36 21.01 23.94
C LEU A 166 61.06 21.31 23.18
N ALA A 167 61.13 22.02 22.05
CA ALA A 167 59.95 22.29 21.21
C ALA A 167 59.34 21.00 20.63
N SER A 168 60.19 20.04 20.21
CA SER A 168 59.73 18.73 19.74
C SER A 168 59.06 17.92 20.86
N PHE A 169 59.57 18.00 22.10
CA PHE A 169 58.95 17.40 23.27
C PHE A 169 57.58 18.00 23.56
N TYR A 170 57.45 19.33 23.54
CA TYR A 170 56.17 20.01 23.75
C TYR A 170 55.14 19.63 22.69
N LEU A 171 55.55 19.56 21.41
CA LEU A 171 54.67 19.16 20.32
C LEU A 171 54.22 17.69 20.48
N ALA A 172 55.14 16.79 20.83
CA ALA A 172 54.83 15.39 21.08
C ALA A 172 53.89 15.21 22.29
N PHE A 173 54.13 15.94 23.38
CA PHE A 173 53.29 15.89 24.58
C PHE A 173 51.87 16.40 24.31
N LEU A 174 51.72 17.49 23.56
CA LEU A 174 50.42 18.03 23.15
C LEU A 174 49.64 17.06 22.25
N ILE A 175 50.33 16.40 21.31
CA ILE A 175 49.73 15.37 20.45
C ILE A 175 49.26 14.18 21.29
N LEU A 176 50.10 13.67 22.19
CA LEU A 176 49.80 12.49 23.02
C LEU A 176 48.69 12.73 24.06
N THR A 177 48.52 13.96 24.55
CA THR A 177 47.52 14.30 25.58
C THR A 177 46.20 14.84 25.04
N SER A 178 46.06 14.99 23.71
CA SER A 178 44.82 15.45 23.09
C SER A 178 43.96 14.26 22.65
N HIS A 179 42.76 14.14 23.23
CA HIS A 179 41.86 13.01 22.98
C HIS A 179 41.44 12.91 21.49
N GLU A 180 41.23 14.04 20.83
CA GLU A 180 40.81 14.10 19.42
C GLU A 180 41.91 13.64 18.44
N ILE A 181 43.17 13.99 18.69
CA ILE A 181 44.28 13.61 17.80
C ILE A 181 44.62 12.14 17.99
N VAL A 182 44.59 11.65 19.22
CA VAL A 182 44.76 10.22 19.52
C VAL A 182 43.66 9.38 18.86
N GLU A 183 42.41 9.84 18.82
CA GLU A 183 41.34 9.14 18.07
C GLU A 183 41.52 9.20 16.55
N LYS A 184 41.99 10.33 15.99
CA LYS A 184 42.32 10.42 14.55
C LYS A 184 43.48 9.49 14.16
N ILE A 185 44.55 9.43 14.95
CA ILE A 185 45.68 8.52 14.73
C ILE A 185 45.23 7.06 14.90
N ARG A 186 44.36 6.78 15.86
CA ARG A 186 43.73 5.46 16.06
C ARG A 186 42.91 4.99 14.86
N SER A 187 42.31 5.91 14.10
CA SER A 187 41.55 5.59 12.88
C SER A 187 42.43 5.33 11.65
N PHE A 188 43.73 5.61 11.70
CA PHE A 188 44.61 5.56 10.53
C PHE A 188 44.96 4.12 10.08
N PRO A 189 45.24 3.16 10.98
CA PRO A 189 45.42 1.76 10.60
C PRO A 189 44.11 1.07 10.23
N ALA A 190 42.99 1.49 10.84
CA ALA A 190 41.66 0.94 10.55
C ALA A 190 41.16 1.34 9.15
N LYS A 191 41.37 2.60 8.74
CA LYS A 191 40.95 3.09 7.41
C LYS A 191 41.62 2.42 6.21
N ILE A 192 42.82 1.85 6.37
CA ILE A 192 43.51 1.12 5.30
C ILE A 192 43.04 -0.34 5.24
N LEU A 193 42.63 -0.92 6.38
CA LEU A 193 42.09 -2.28 6.45
C LEU A 193 40.61 -2.34 6.04
N ASP A 194 39.81 -1.33 6.43
CA ASP A 194 38.38 -1.19 6.07
C ASP A 194 38.17 -0.87 4.58
N PHE A 195 39.20 -0.35 3.88
CA PHE A 195 39.14 -0.13 2.43
C PHE A 195 39.21 -1.45 1.64
N LEU A 196 39.63 -2.56 2.27
CA LEU A 196 39.94 -3.79 1.55
C LEU A 196 38.95 -4.94 1.76
N HIS A 197 38.16 -4.99 2.85
CA HIS A 197 37.13 -6.03 3.00
C HIS A 197 35.93 -5.57 3.85
N SER A 198 34.74 -5.94 3.35
CA SER A 198 33.36 -5.70 3.84
C SER A 198 32.82 -4.28 3.76
N GLU A 199 32.08 -4.00 2.68
CA GLU A 199 31.08 -2.93 2.63
C GLU A 199 29.97 -3.22 3.65
N GLU A 200 30.16 -2.74 4.88
CA GLU A 200 29.09 -2.64 5.87
C GLU A 200 28.16 -1.49 5.48
N VAL A 201 26.87 -1.79 5.33
CA VAL A 201 25.93 -0.92 4.62
C VAL A 201 24.98 -0.20 5.59
N GLY A 202 24.59 -0.85 6.70
CA GLY A 202 23.66 -0.29 7.68
C GLY A 202 23.58 -1.05 9.00
N THR A 203 22.81 -0.50 9.96
CA THR A 203 22.62 -1.08 11.30
C THR A 203 21.15 -1.20 11.67
N VAL A 204 20.75 -2.31 12.30
CA VAL A 204 19.37 -2.54 12.75
C VAL A 204 19.04 -1.63 13.94
N ARG A 205 18.03 -0.78 13.81
CA ARG A 205 17.56 0.15 14.86
C ARG A 205 16.49 -0.44 15.75
N GLY A 206 15.65 -1.31 15.22
CA GLY A 206 14.55 -1.90 15.98
C GLY A 206 13.67 -2.81 15.15
N ASN A 207 12.75 -3.47 15.83
CA ASN A 207 11.73 -4.32 15.22
C ASN A 207 10.39 -3.57 15.26
N LEU A 208 9.75 -3.34 14.11
CA LEU A 208 8.49 -2.61 14.03
C LEU A 208 7.31 -3.58 14.25
N THR A 209 7.28 -4.66 13.48
CA THR A 209 6.26 -5.72 13.55
C THR A 209 6.91 -7.07 13.22
N PRO A 210 6.25 -8.21 13.48
CA PRO A 210 6.73 -9.51 12.99
C PRO A 210 7.01 -9.43 11.48
N ASN A 211 8.24 -9.75 11.08
CA ASN A 211 8.80 -9.68 9.72
C ASN A 211 9.21 -8.29 9.21
N ILE A 212 9.01 -7.19 9.95
CA ILE A 212 9.43 -5.84 9.52
C ILE A 212 10.38 -5.22 10.53
N ILE A 213 11.62 -4.99 10.10
CA ILE A 213 12.64 -4.31 10.90
C ILE A 213 12.96 -2.92 10.34
N LEU A 214 13.47 -2.06 11.23
CA LEU A 214 13.98 -0.75 10.87
C LEU A 214 15.50 -0.83 10.78
N VAL A 215 16.03 -0.47 9.62
CA VAL A 215 17.47 -0.43 9.36
C VAL A 215 17.87 0.99 9.02
N GLU A 216 18.90 1.47 9.69
CA GLU A 216 19.53 2.75 9.39
C GLU A 216 20.69 2.52 8.43
N PHE A 217 20.66 3.22 7.30
CA PHE A 217 21.68 3.20 6.27
C PHE A 217 22.41 4.53 6.20
N ASN A 218 23.71 4.48 5.92
CA ASN A 218 24.49 5.69 5.63
C ASN A 218 24.14 6.24 4.24
N GLU A 219 24.25 7.55 4.03
CA GLU A 219 24.05 8.21 2.73
C GLU A 219 24.89 7.59 1.59
N THR A 220 26.09 7.09 1.90
CA THR A 220 27.03 6.50 0.93
C THR A 220 26.77 5.02 0.63
N SER A 221 25.79 4.41 1.29
CA SER A 221 25.52 2.96 1.20
C SER A 221 24.98 2.50 -0.15
N GLY A 222 24.43 3.41 -0.96
CA GLY A 222 23.85 3.10 -2.27
C GLY A 222 22.65 2.15 -2.22
N VAL A 223 22.00 2.00 -1.06
CA VAL A 223 20.80 1.15 -0.89
C VAL A 223 19.58 1.83 -1.47
N SER A 224 18.79 1.06 -2.20
CA SER A 224 17.57 1.48 -2.85
C SER A 224 16.41 0.52 -2.55
N ILE A 225 15.18 0.99 -2.80
CA ILE A 225 13.98 0.14 -2.68
C ILE A 225 14.14 -1.06 -3.64
N ASN A 226 13.77 -2.25 -3.16
CA ASN A 226 13.94 -3.55 -3.81
C ASN A 226 15.33 -4.19 -3.70
N ASP A 227 16.29 -3.57 -3.01
CA ASP A 227 17.55 -4.23 -2.73
C ASP A 227 17.38 -5.32 -1.67
N LEU A 228 18.13 -6.42 -1.84
CA LEU A 228 18.25 -7.46 -0.83
C LEU A 228 19.37 -7.09 0.15
N ILE A 229 19.11 -7.34 1.42
CA ILE A 229 20.09 -7.21 2.49
C ILE A 229 20.12 -8.50 3.31
N VAL A 230 21.27 -8.80 3.90
CA VAL A 230 21.42 -9.92 4.84
C VAL A 230 21.89 -9.36 6.17
N LEU A 231 21.24 -9.76 7.26
CA LEU A 231 21.62 -9.32 8.61
C LEU A 231 22.79 -10.14 9.16
N GLY A 232 23.78 -9.44 9.72
CA GLY A 232 25.02 -10.01 10.22
C GLY A 232 26.16 -10.00 9.21
N ASN A 233 27.35 -10.35 9.68
CA ASN A 233 28.58 -10.26 8.90
C ASN A 233 28.82 -11.59 8.19
N HIS A 234 28.13 -11.76 7.06
CA HIS A 234 28.26 -12.92 6.19
C HIS A 234 28.99 -12.54 4.89
N ASP A 235 29.88 -13.41 4.42
CA ASP A 235 30.67 -13.24 3.18
C ASP A 235 29.84 -13.49 1.89
N ILE A 236 28.63 -12.91 1.81
CA ILE A 236 27.64 -13.21 0.77
C ILE A 236 28.03 -12.72 -0.63
N ASN A 237 28.94 -11.74 -0.72
CA ASN A 237 29.35 -11.12 -1.97
C ASN A 237 30.59 -11.78 -2.60
N LYS A 238 31.11 -12.87 -2.01
CA LYS A 238 32.19 -13.66 -2.62
C LYS A 238 31.62 -14.60 -3.69
N PRO A 239 32.32 -14.81 -4.83
CA PRO A 239 31.85 -15.67 -5.91
C PRO A 239 31.59 -17.12 -5.44
N ASP A 240 32.40 -17.64 -4.52
CA ASP A 240 32.30 -19.00 -3.98
C ASP A 240 31.42 -19.11 -2.73
N PHE A 241 30.57 -18.11 -2.47
CA PHE A 241 29.70 -18.13 -1.30
C PHE A 241 28.75 -19.32 -1.31
N ASN A 242 28.65 -19.99 -0.15
CA ASN A 242 27.74 -21.09 0.12
C ASN A 242 26.58 -20.62 1.00
N THR A 243 25.35 -20.85 0.56
CA THR A 243 24.13 -20.46 1.26
C THR A 243 23.87 -21.39 2.45
N SER A 244 23.74 -20.81 3.64
CA SER A 244 23.28 -21.52 4.85
C SER A 244 21.81 -21.17 5.14
N ARG A 245 21.13 -22.02 5.92
CA ARG A 245 19.76 -21.76 6.37
C ARG A 245 19.67 -20.46 7.18
N GLU A 246 20.71 -20.16 7.95
CA GLU A 246 20.84 -18.92 8.71
C GLU A 246 20.87 -17.69 7.81
N ILE A 247 21.62 -17.71 6.69
CA ILE A 247 21.67 -16.59 5.74
C ILE A 247 20.29 -16.35 5.11
N GLU A 248 19.58 -17.43 4.74
CA GLU A 248 18.23 -17.33 4.19
C GLU A 248 17.25 -16.73 5.21
N ASP A 249 17.32 -17.15 6.47
CA ASP A 249 16.45 -16.63 7.55
C ASP A 249 16.71 -15.16 7.89
N HIS A 250 17.93 -14.68 7.66
CA HIS A 250 18.33 -13.29 7.87
C HIS A 250 18.29 -12.43 6.60
N THR A 251 17.75 -12.96 5.50
CA THR A 251 17.59 -12.21 4.26
C THR A 251 16.33 -11.34 4.32
N GLY A 252 16.52 -10.03 4.09
CA GLY A 252 15.44 -9.06 4.02
C GLY A 252 15.42 -8.29 2.69
N LEU A 253 14.25 -7.76 2.35
CA LEU A 253 14.01 -6.90 1.20
C LEU A 253 13.69 -5.48 1.66
N VAL A 254 14.37 -4.47 1.12
CA VAL A 254 14.06 -3.06 1.41
C VAL A 254 12.73 -2.70 0.75
N ILE A 255 11.71 -2.43 1.57
CA ILE A 255 10.35 -2.16 1.10
C ILE A 255 9.99 -0.69 1.08
N ASP A 256 10.54 0.15 1.96
CA ASP A 256 10.17 1.57 2.06
C ASP A 256 11.19 2.42 2.84
N PHE A 257 11.20 3.75 2.64
CA PHE A 257 12.02 4.69 3.42
C PHE A 257 11.14 5.62 4.26
N ILE A 258 11.36 5.66 5.58
CA ILE A 258 10.50 6.43 6.51
C ILE A 258 11.00 7.87 6.68
N GLY A 259 12.31 8.12 6.55
CA GLY A 259 12.83 9.47 6.66
C GLY A 259 14.35 9.58 6.84
N LEU A 260 14.79 10.84 6.90
CA LEU A 260 16.17 11.30 7.11
C LEU A 260 16.39 11.69 8.58
N GLU A 261 17.40 11.13 9.24
CA GLU A 261 17.94 11.68 10.49
C GLU A 261 18.95 12.78 10.15
N SER A 262 18.48 14.04 10.19
CA SER A 262 19.25 15.24 9.82
C SER A 262 20.52 15.46 10.65
N GLU A 263 20.61 14.89 11.86
CA GLU A 263 21.80 15.02 12.71
C GLU A 263 22.94 14.08 12.31
N LYS A 264 22.66 13.00 11.56
CA LYS A 264 23.63 11.93 11.26
C LYS A 264 23.82 11.64 9.76
N SER A 265 23.07 12.29 8.86
CA SER A 265 23.11 11.97 7.42
C SER A 265 22.84 10.48 7.15
N THR A 266 21.86 9.93 7.86
CA THR A 266 21.40 8.54 7.72
C THR A 266 19.94 8.50 7.32
N PHE A 267 19.55 7.47 6.58
CA PHE A 267 18.16 7.20 6.23
C PHE A 267 17.68 5.95 6.96
N VAL A 268 16.43 5.95 7.39
CA VAL A 268 15.80 4.79 8.01
C VAL A 268 14.87 4.13 6.99
N ALA A 269 15.08 2.83 6.74
CA ALA A 269 14.26 2.04 5.85
C ALA A 269 13.52 0.92 6.60
N ARG A 270 12.32 0.59 6.10
CA ARG A 270 11.61 -0.64 6.44
C ARG A 270 12.17 -1.78 5.60
N VAL A 271 12.62 -2.83 6.28
CA VAL A 271 13.12 -4.05 5.64
C VAL A 271 12.22 -5.20 6.04
N TYR A 272 11.69 -5.88 5.02
CA TYR A 272 10.84 -7.06 5.16
C TYR A 272 11.69 -8.32 5.18
N LEU A 273 11.67 -9.08 6.28
CA LEU A 273 12.32 -10.37 6.40
C LEU A 273 11.54 -11.42 5.59
N LEU A 274 12.21 -12.05 4.63
CA LEU A 274 11.57 -12.91 3.62
C LEU A 274 11.26 -14.32 4.14
N ASN A 275 11.96 -14.76 5.18
CA ASN A 275 11.67 -15.98 5.92
C ASN A 275 11.14 -15.58 7.31
N GLU A 276 10.14 -16.32 7.82
CA GLU A 276 9.59 -16.06 9.14
C GLU A 276 10.64 -16.30 10.24
N PRO A 277 10.83 -15.37 11.18
CA PRO A 277 11.64 -15.62 12.36
C PRO A 277 10.93 -16.57 13.36
N GLN A 278 9.61 -16.84 13.21
CA GLN A 278 8.81 -17.46 14.28
C GLN A 278 9.13 -18.93 14.58
N ARG A 279 9.68 -19.70 13.64
CA ARG A 279 10.03 -21.13 13.89
C ARG A 279 11.43 -21.37 14.46
N ASN A 280 12.32 -20.39 14.42
CA ASN A 280 13.72 -20.53 14.87
C ASN A 280 14.03 -19.66 16.10
N LEU A 281 13.00 -19.26 16.85
CA LEU A 281 13.14 -18.57 18.15
C LEU A 281 13.08 -19.52 19.35
N ASP A 282 13.03 -20.83 19.12
CA ASP A 282 13.40 -21.81 20.14
C ASP A 282 14.92 -21.85 20.25
N GLU A 283 15.49 -21.00 21.11
CA GLU A 283 16.61 -21.33 22.01
C GLU A 283 17.29 -20.13 22.71
N ASN A 284 16.82 -18.88 22.54
CA ASN A 284 17.29 -17.78 23.41
C ASN A 284 16.15 -16.83 23.79
N LYS A 285 16.02 -16.55 25.09
CA LYS A 285 14.95 -15.78 25.76
C LYS A 285 14.73 -14.33 25.29
N ASN A 286 15.36 -13.88 24.21
CA ASN A 286 15.11 -12.59 23.58
C ASN A 286 14.79 -12.81 22.10
N GLY A 287 13.51 -13.08 21.79
CA GLY A 287 13.00 -13.28 20.43
C GLY A 287 12.96 -12.02 19.55
N LEU A 288 13.94 -11.13 19.72
CA LEU A 288 14.07 -9.86 19.02
C LEU A 288 15.36 -9.91 18.19
N VAL A 289 15.27 -9.50 16.92
CA VAL A 289 16.46 -9.17 16.12
C VAL A 289 17.33 -8.23 16.96
N GLN A 290 18.58 -8.60 17.19
CA GLN A 290 19.48 -7.83 18.05
C GLN A 290 19.66 -6.42 17.48
N ILE A 291 19.31 -5.41 18.29
CA ILE A 291 19.51 -4.00 17.95
C ILE A 291 21.02 -3.74 17.83
N ASN A 292 21.41 -2.95 16.84
CA ASN A 292 22.79 -2.68 16.42
C ASN A 292 23.50 -3.88 15.76
N ARG A 293 22.77 -4.86 15.24
CA ARG A 293 23.33 -5.83 14.30
C ARG A 293 23.60 -5.13 12.97
N GLU A 294 24.78 -5.34 12.41
CA GLU A 294 25.18 -4.84 11.09
C GLU A 294 24.46 -5.61 9.98
N CYS A 295 24.34 -5.01 8.79
CA CYS A 295 23.79 -5.66 7.61
C CYS A 295 24.59 -5.32 6.35
N ILE A 296 24.56 -6.27 5.40
CA ILE A 296 25.30 -6.20 4.14
C ILE A 296 24.30 -6.19 2.98
N LYS A 297 24.54 -5.33 1.98
CA LYS A 297 23.80 -5.34 0.72
C LYS A 297 24.28 -6.48 -0.17
N VAL A 298 23.34 -7.17 -0.80
CA VAL A 298 23.66 -8.17 -1.84
C VAL A 298 24.01 -7.43 -3.14
N ILE A 299 25.27 -7.54 -3.59
CA ILE A 299 25.77 -6.82 -4.78
C ILE A 299 25.31 -7.50 -6.08
N ASP A 300 25.30 -8.83 -6.12
CA ASP A 300 24.71 -9.62 -7.23
C ASP A 300 23.50 -10.44 -6.75
N PRO A 301 22.31 -9.80 -6.68
CA PRO A 301 21.10 -10.47 -6.23
C PRO A 301 20.68 -11.66 -7.10
N LYS A 302 20.99 -11.65 -8.41
CA LYS A 302 20.57 -12.74 -9.31
C LYS A 302 21.33 -14.02 -9.00
N SER A 303 22.65 -13.92 -8.84
CA SER A 303 23.49 -15.04 -8.41
C SER A 303 23.12 -15.53 -7.02
N PHE A 304 22.90 -14.60 -6.08
CA PHE A 304 22.48 -14.92 -4.71
C PHE A 304 21.16 -15.72 -4.70
N VAL A 305 20.11 -15.21 -5.34
CA VAL A 305 18.79 -15.86 -5.37
C VAL A 305 18.83 -17.21 -6.09
N GLY A 306 19.71 -17.37 -7.09
CA GLY A 306 19.95 -18.65 -7.75
C GLY A 306 20.53 -19.74 -6.83
N LYS A 307 21.27 -19.36 -5.79
CA LYS A 307 21.87 -20.27 -4.79
C LYS A 307 20.97 -20.53 -3.57
N VAL A 308 19.97 -19.70 -3.34
CA VAL A 308 19.03 -19.83 -2.23
C VAL A 308 18.07 -21.01 -2.44
N LYS A 309 17.76 -21.76 -1.37
CA LYS A 309 16.79 -22.86 -1.40
C LYS A 309 15.36 -22.35 -1.19
N SER A 310 15.15 -21.39 -0.28
CA SER A 310 13.83 -20.82 0.04
C SER A 310 13.06 -20.30 -1.19
N ASP A 311 11.88 -20.87 -1.43
CA ASP A 311 10.96 -20.42 -2.47
C ASP A 311 10.34 -19.05 -2.14
N LYS A 312 10.23 -18.69 -0.86
CA LYS A 312 9.73 -17.37 -0.42
C LYS A 312 10.65 -16.25 -0.90
N ILE A 313 11.96 -16.44 -0.75
CA ILE A 313 12.96 -15.47 -1.21
C ILE A 313 12.90 -15.33 -2.73
N LYS A 314 12.83 -16.45 -3.46
CA LYS A 314 12.71 -16.45 -4.92
C LYS A 314 11.44 -15.75 -5.39
N PHE A 315 10.30 -16.08 -4.79
CA PHE A 315 9.00 -15.51 -5.13
C PHE A 315 8.98 -13.99 -4.90
N ALA A 316 9.35 -13.56 -3.70
CA ALA A 316 9.38 -12.15 -3.34
C ALA A 316 10.40 -11.36 -4.17
N TRP A 317 11.58 -11.94 -4.45
CA TRP A 317 12.55 -11.31 -5.34
C TRP A 317 12.00 -11.14 -6.75
N ASN A 318 11.42 -12.19 -7.34
CA ASN A 318 10.87 -12.11 -8.70
C ASN A 318 9.74 -11.07 -8.80
N ARG A 319 8.92 -10.97 -7.75
CA ARG A 319 7.78 -10.03 -7.67
C ARG A 319 8.06 -8.71 -6.95
N ARG A 320 9.32 -8.41 -6.60
CA ARG A 320 9.68 -7.25 -5.77
C ARG A 320 9.14 -5.91 -6.27
N LYS A 321 9.09 -5.74 -7.59
CA LYS A 321 8.57 -4.52 -8.25
C LYS A 321 7.06 -4.37 -8.12
N ASP A 322 6.35 -5.49 -7.97
CA ASP A 322 4.89 -5.52 -7.85
C ASP A 322 4.44 -5.30 -6.40
N ILE A 323 5.33 -5.31 -5.41
CA ILE A 323 4.97 -5.03 -4.01
C ILE A 323 4.46 -3.60 -3.89
N VAL A 324 3.23 -3.45 -3.40
CA VAL A 324 2.54 -2.16 -3.24
C VAL A 324 2.15 -1.86 -1.81
N ALA A 325 1.98 -2.89 -0.97
CA ALA A 325 1.49 -2.72 0.38
C ALA A 325 1.79 -3.90 1.29
N ILE A 326 1.51 -3.72 2.57
CA ILE A 326 1.51 -4.76 3.60
C ILE A 326 0.12 -4.88 4.23
N VAL A 327 -0.29 -6.10 4.57
CA VAL A 327 -1.57 -6.34 5.27
C VAL A 327 -1.56 -5.67 6.64
N THR A 328 -2.61 -4.90 6.94
CA THR A 328 -2.78 -4.26 8.25
C THR A 328 -3.81 -4.97 9.10
N SER A 329 -3.91 -4.55 10.36
CA SER A 329 -4.98 -4.96 11.26
C SER A 329 -6.37 -4.67 10.67
N PHE A 330 -7.37 -5.42 11.13
CA PHE A 330 -8.77 -5.33 10.67
C PHE A 330 -9.04 -5.87 9.26
N SER A 331 -8.09 -6.58 8.64
CA SER A 331 -8.41 -7.48 7.54
C SER A 331 -9.25 -8.66 8.05
N ASN A 332 -10.20 -9.13 7.24
CA ASN A 332 -11.03 -10.28 7.52
C ASN A 332 -11.11 -11.19 6.28
N ILE A 333 -11.99 -12.19 6.31
CA ILE A 333 -12.11 -13.15 5.20
C ILE A 333 -12.47 -12.45 3.89
N ASN A 334 -13.36 -11.47 3.95
CA ASN A 334 -13.92 -10.81 2.78
C ASN A 334 -13.16 -9.56 2.36
N VAL A 335 -12.54 -8.89 3.32
CA VAL A 335 -11.97 -7.56 3.17
C VAL A 335 -10.50 -7.58 3.54
N LEU A 336 -9.67 -7.19 2.58
CA LEU A 336 -8.26 -6.95 2.77
C LEU A 336 -8.03 -5.47 3.02
N LYS A 337 -7.34 -5.17 4.10
CA LYS A 337 -6.84 -3.83 4.40
C LYS A 337 -5.33 -3.82 4.29
N GLY A 338 -4.80 -2.88 3.50
CA GLY A 338 -3.37 -2.78 3.24
C GLY A 338 -2.83 -1.37 3.46
N GLU A 339 -1.67 -1.25 4.08
CA GLU A 339 -0.90 -0.01 4.15
C GLU A 339 0.01 0.08 2.93
N ILE A 340 -0.16 1.13 2.15
CA ILE A 340 0.64 1.38 0.95
C ILE A 340 2.07 1.69 1.35
N VAL A 341 3.01 1.00 0.70
CA VAL A 341 4.45 1.29 0.78
C VAL A 341 4.92 2.02 -0.47
N ARG A 342 6.03 2.76 -0.40
CA ARG A 342 6.71 3.37 -1.56
C ARG A 342 5.94 4.49 -2.27
N HIS A 343 4.97 5.12 -1.59
CA HIS A 343 4.12 6.19 -2.15
C HIS A 343 3.54 5.87 -3.54
N GLN A 344 3.16 4.62 -3.78
CA GLN A 344 2.58 4.23 -5.06
C GLN A 344 1.12 4.72 -5.17
N GLN A 345 0.75 5.16 -6.37
CA GLN A 345 -0.64 5.45 -6.70
C GLN A 345 -1.37 4.15 -7.04
N LEU A 346 -2.43 3.87 -6.28
CA LEU A 346 -3.39 2.80 -6.57
C LEU A 346 -4.69 3.43 -7.10
N GLU A 347 -5.28 2.80 -8.09
CA GLU A 347 -6.55 3.22 -8.67
C GLU A 347 -7.70 2.34 -8.17
N ASN A 348 -8.91 2.90 -8.20
CA ASN A 348 -10.14 2.17 -7.89
C ASN A 348 -10.34 1.00 -8.89
N ALA A 349 -10.90 -0.09 -8.38
CA ALA A 349 -11.18 -1.34 -9.08
C ALA A 349 -9.94 -2.09 -9.59
N GLN A 350 -8.74 -1.61 -9.25
CA GLN A 350 -7.49 -2.28 -9.59
C GLN A 350 -7.34 -3.56 -8.77
N LEU A 351 -6.77 -4.59 -9.42
CA LEU A 351 -6.56 -5.90 -8.82
C LEU A 351 -5.22 -5.95 -8.06
N VAL A 352 -5.29 -6.47 -6.84
CA VAL A 352 -4.13 -6.83 -6.00
C VAL A 352 -4.23 -8.28 -5.56
N SER A 353 -3.12 -8.84 -5.12
CA SER A 353 -3.06 -10.20 -4.63
C SER A 353 -2.32 -10.27 -3.31
N CYS A 354 -2.80 -11.14 -2.44
CA CYS A 354 -2.11 -11.51 -1.21
C CYS A 354 -1.75 -12.98 -1.29
N VAL A 355 -0.54 -13.31 -0.84
CA VAL A 355 -0.01 -14.67 -0.82
C VAL A 355 0.17 -15.10 0.62
N ASN A 356 -0.07 -16.38 0.91
CA ASN A 356 0.18 -16.97 2.22
C ASN A 356 0.74 -18.38 2.07
N GLU A 357 1.36 -18.87 3.14
CA GLU A 357 2.10 -20.13 3.19
C GLU A 357 1.21 -21.35 2.93
N ASP A 358 -0.05 -21.27 3.32
CA ASP A 358 -1.02 -22.37 3.20
C ASP A 358 -1.71 -22.43 1.82
N VAL A 359 -1.48 -21.44 0.95
CA VAL A 359 -2.20 -21.30 -0.32
C VAL A 359 -1.24 -21.37 -1.49
N GLY A 360 -1.39 -22.41 -2.32
CA GLY A 360 -0.55 -22.60 -3.51
C GLY A 360 -0.77 -21.56 -4.63
N GLU A 361 -1.88 -20.81 -4.59
CA GLU A 361 -2.27 -19.79 -5.56
C GLU A 361 -2.50 -18.43 -4.86
N PRO A 362 -2.05 -17.30 -5.43
CA PRO A 362 -2.34 -15.98 -4.86
C PRO A 362 -3.84 -15.69 -4.82
N ILE A 363 -4.35 -15.21 -3.68
CA ILE A 363 -5.76 -14.81 -3.58
C ILE A 363 -5.90 -13.38 -4.09
N ARG A 364 -6.86 -13.15 -4.98
CA ARG A 364 -7.08 -11.86 -5.64
C ARG A 364 -8.12 -11.02 -4.91
N TYR A 365 -7.87 -9.72 -4.84
CA TYR A 365 -8.71 -8.71 -4.22
C TYR A 365 -8.83 -7.49 -5.14
N GLN A 366 -10.02 -6.92 -5.23
CA GLN A 366 -10.27 -5.69 -5.99
C GLN A 366 -10.32 -4.50 -5.04
N ILE A 367 -9.48 -3.48 -5.30
CA ILE A 367 -9.47 -2.24 -4.51
C ILE A 367 -10.78 -1.49 -4.72
N ILE A 368 -11.42 -1.10 -3.62
CA ILE A 368 -12.68 -0.35 -3.61
C ILE A 368 -12.43 1.09 -3.16
N ASP A 369 -11.62 1.27 -2.10
CA ASP A 369 -11.41 2.59 -1.50
C ASP A 369 -9.98 2.74 -0.95
N ALA A 370 -9.50 3.97 -0.79
CA ALA A 370 -8.24 4.30 -0.15
C ALA A 370 -8.32 5.63 0.60
N GLU A 371 -7.79 5.66 1.82
CA GLU A 371 -7.80 6.80 2.72
C GLU A 371 -6.42 7.07 3.32
N THR A 372 -6.10 8.33 3.56
CA THR A 372 -4.91 8.73 4.32
C THR A 372 -5.26 8.83 5.80
N ARG A 373 -4.50 8.13 6.64
CA ARG A 373 -4.64 8.16 8.10
C ARG A 373 -3.40 8.75 8.74
N VAL A 374 -3.58 9.38 9.89
CA VAL A 374 -2.49 9.86 10.73
C VAL A 374 -2.54 9.09 12.03
N GLU A 375 -1.43 8.48 12.44
CA GLU A 375 -1.34 7.91 13.78
C GLU A 375 -1.14 9.05 14.79
N GLY A 376 -2.16 9.32 15.60
CA GLY A 376 -2.03 10.23 16.73
C GLY A 376 -1.29 9.55 17.87
N GLN A 377 -0.02 9.91 18.08
CA GLN A 377 0.65 9.72 19.38
C GLN A 377 1.10 11.08 19.89
N GLU A 378 0.59 11.48 21.06
CA GLU A 378 0.70 12.81 21.68
C GLU A 378 2.14 13.36 21.91
N LYS A 379 3.21 12.65 21.51
CA LYS A 379 4.61 13.07 21.69
C LYS A 379 5.59 12.75 20.56
N LYS A 380 5.17 12.24 19.40
CA LYS A 380 6.04 12.02 18.23
C LYS A 380 5.46 12.69 16.99
N LYS A 381 6.32 13.10 16.05
CA LYS A 381 5.91 13.65 14.75
C LYS A 381 4.86 12.73 14.13
N ASP A 382 3.71 13.31 13.79
CA ASP A 382 2.62 12.63 13.09
C ASP A 382 3.12 12.09 11.75
N PHE A 383 3.20 10.76 11.61
CA PHE A 383 3.46 10.12 10.33
C PHE A 383 2.12 9.74 9.69
N GLY A 384 1.80 10.40 8.58
CA GLY A 384 0.66 10.01 7.74
C GLY A 384 1.00 8.74 6.96
N HIS A 385 0.09 7.78 6.94
CA HIS A 385 0.17 6.59 6.09
C HIS A 385 -1.11 6.47 5.24
N THR A 386 -1.01 5.83 4.08
CA THR A 386 -2.16 5.58 3.22
C THR A 386 -2.60 4.13 3.37
N GLN A 387 -3.88 3.93 3.67
CA GLN A 387 -4.50 2.61 3.79
C GLN A 387 -5.53 2.44 2.69
N PHE A 388 -5.57 1.28 2.04
CA PHE A 388 -6.65 0.92 1.13
C PHE A 388 -7.47 -0.24 1.67
N THR A 389 -8.69 -0.33 1.16
CA THR A 389 -9.63 -1.42 1.39
C THR A 389 -9.93 -2.11 0.06
N ALA A 390 -9.78 -3.44 0.03
CA ALA A 390 -10.04 -4.26 -1.14
C ALA A 390 -10.90 -5.48 -0.80
N TYR A 391 -11.81 -5.86 -1.69
CA TYR A 391 -12.71 -7.01 -1.50
C TYR A 391 -12.15 -8.24 -2.18
N GLN A 392 -12.21 -9.37 -1.48
CA GLN A 392 -11.74 -10.64 -2.01
C GLN A 392 -12.63 -11.04 -3.19
N LEU A 393 -12.00 -11.28 -4.33
CA LEU A 393 -12.62 -11.97 -5.47
C LEU A 393 -12.37 -13.47 -5.37
N GLY A 394 -11.18 -13.86 -4.91
CA GLY A 394 -10.84 -15.25 -4.59
C GLY A 394 -9.73 -15.83 -5.47
N GLU A 395 -9.73 -17.15 -5.65
CA GLU A 395 -8.80 -17.87 -6.52
C GLU A 395 -9.24 -17.76 -7.98
N TRP A 396 -8.35 -17.32 -8.87
CA TRP A 396 -8.57 -17.38 -10.31
C TRP A 396 -8.10 -18.72 -10.84
N ARG A 397 -9.03 -19.65 -11.10
CA ARG A 397 -8.69 -21.00 -11.59
C ARG A 397 -9.79 -21.59 -12.46
N LYS A 398 -9.47 -22.68 -13.16
CA LYS A 398 -10.49 -23.49 -13.80
C LYS A 398 -11.29 -24.28 -12.74
N PRO A 399 -12.58 -24.55 -12.96
CA PRO A 399 -13.34 -25.47 -12.12
C PRO A 399 -12.70 -26.86 -12.13
N LYS A 400 -12.82 -27.60 -11.02
CA LYS A 400 -12.36 -28.99 -10.93
C LYS A 400 -13.41 -29.91 -11.56
N ASP A 401 -13.01 -30.94 -12.29
CA ASP A 401 -13.89 -31.87 -13.03
C ASP A 401 -15.00 -32.51 -12.17
N ASN A 402 -14.79 -32.65 -10.85
CA ASN A 402 -15.72 -33.27 -9.92
C ASN A 402 -16.75 -32.31 -9.27
N GLN A 403 -16.72 -31.02 -9.58
CA GLN A 403 -17.75 -30.09 -9.12
C GLN A 403 -18.91 -30.11 -10.11
N ASN A 404 -20.00 -30.81 -9.77
CA ASN A 404 -21.25 -30.94 -10.53
C ASN A 404 -21.97 -29.58 -10.73
N VAL A 405 -21.34 -28.67 -11.47
CA VAL A 405 -21.96 -27.47 -12.03
C VAL A 405 -21.83 -27.63 -13.54
N ALA A 406 -22.81 -28.30 -14.14
CA ALA A 406 -22.84 -28.70 -15.55
C ALA A 406 -22.75 -27.53 -16.57
N ILE A 407 -22.48 -26.30 -16.14
CA ILE A 407 -22.56 -25.07 -16.94
C ILE A 407 -21.37 -24.10 -16.70
N ALA A 408 -20.42 -24.41 -15.80
CA ALA A 408 -19.32 -23.48 -15.45
C ALA A 408 -17.91 -23.89 -15.94
N THR A 409 -17.76 -24.98 -16.70
CA THR A 409 -16.47 -25.63 -17.02
C THR A 409 -15.66 -24.97 -18.14
N ALA A 410 -16.21 -24.02 -18.87
CA ALA A 410 -15.56 -23.46 -20.06
C ALA A 410 -14.38 -22.54 -19.70
N PHE A 411 -14.54 -21.65 -18.72
CA PHE A 411 -13.57 -20.59 -18.45
C PHE A 411 -12.98 -20.67 -17.05
N GLN A 412 -11.82 -20.02 -16.89
CA GLN A 412 -11.36 -19.65 -15.56
C GLN A 412 -12.35 -18.67 -14.93
N ARG A 413 -12.56 -18.81 -13.61
CA ARG A 413 -13.44 -17.95 -12.84
C ARG A 413 -12.86 -17.69 -11.46
N PHE A 414 -13.37 -16.65 -10.80
CA PHE A 414 -13.06 -16.39 -9.40
C PHE A 414 -13.89 -17.30 -8.49
N PHE A 415 -13.20 -18.12 -7.72
CA PHE A 415 -13.78 -18.97 -6.67
C PHE A 415 -13.53 -18.36 -5.30
N GLU A 416 -14.57 -18.30 -4.48
CA GLU A 416 -14.44 -17.87 -3.09
C GLU A 416 -13.38 -18.69 -2.34
N PHE A 417 -12.58 -18.01 -1.52
CA PHE A 417 -11.55 -18.65 -0.70
C PHE A 417 -11.65 -18.24 0.77
N GLN A 418 -11.79 -19.26 1.64
CA GLN A 418 -12.01 -19.06 3.07
C GLN A 418 -10.68 -18.98 3.82
N TRP A 419 -10.18 -17.76 4.04
CA TRP A 419 -8.98 -17.52 4.83
C TRP A 419 -8.92 -16.09 5.36
N VAL A 420 -8.07 -15.85 6.36
CA VAL A 420 -7.76 -14.49 6.83
C VAL A 420 -6.30 -14.19 6.50
N PRO A 421 -6.00 -13.09 5.77
CA PRO A 421 -4.62 -12.67 5.53
C PRO A 421 -3.85 -12.41 6.83
N ASN A 422 -2.65 -12.98 6.93
CA ASN A 422 -1.75 -12.73 8.06
C ASN A 422 -1.30 -11.26 8.04
N THR A 423 -1.28 -10.61 9.21
CA THR A 423 -0.76 -9.25 9.35
C THR A 423 0.67 -9.16 8.84
N ASN A 424 1.02 -8.04 8.20
CA ASN A 424 2.29 -7.80 7.52
C ASN A 424 2.56 -8.69 6.30
N SER A 425 1.62 -9.51 5.82
CA SER A 425 1.84 -10.20 4.55
C SER A 425 2.04 -9.20 3.41
N LEU A 426 2.89 -9.54 2.44
CA LEU A 426 3.11 -8.68 1.28
C LEU A 426 1.89 -8.72 0.35
N ILE A 427 1.51 -7.54 -0.14
CA ILE A 427 0.46 -7.35 -1.13
C ILE A 427 1.11 -6.92 -2.44
N PHE A 428 0.77 -7.63 -3.51
CA PHE A 428 1.33 -7.43 -4.84
C PHE A 428 0.26 -6.89 -5.79
N LYS A 429 0.62 -5.89 -6.59
CA LYS A 429 -0.18 -5.43 -7.72
C LYS A 429 -0.22 -6.52 -8.79
N TRP A 430 -1.38 -6.60 -9.46
CA TRP A 430 -1.54 -7.48 -10.61
C TRP A 430 -0.56 -7.14 -11.73
N ASN A 431 0.05 -8.18 -12.31
CA ASN A 431 0.95 -8.08 -13.44
C ASN A 431 0.58 -9.15 -14.47
N ASP A 432 -0.02 -8.75 -15.60
CA ASP A 432 -0.48 -9.69 -16.63
C ASP A 432 0.64 -10.64 -17.12
N SER A 433 1.89 -10.18 -17.19
CA SER A 433 3.02 -11.03 -17.63
C SER A 433 3.33 -12.19 -16.69
N VAL A 434 2.99 -12.05 -15.41
CA VAL A 434 3.35 -12.98 -14.33
C VAL A 434 2.11 -13.73 -13.83
N ASP A 435 1.01 -13.01 -13.66
CA ASP A 435 -0.22 -13.49 -13.04
C ASP A 435 -1.28 -13.96 -14.04
N ALA A 436 -1.23 -13.50 -15.31
CA ALA A 436 -2.12 -14.07 -16.31
C ALA A 436 -1.67 -15.51 -16.55
N VAL A 437 -2.51 -16.44 -16.10
CA VAL A 437 -2.30 -17.85 -16.41
C VAL A 437 -2.26 -17.95 -17.93
N LYS A 438 -1.17 -18.48 -18.49
CA LYS A 438 -1.09 -18.84 -19.91
C LYS A 438 -2.03 -20.03 -20.17
N THR A 439 -3.32 -19.81 -20.11
CA THR A 439 -4.30 -20.76 -20.63
C THR A 439 -4.67 -20.32 -22.04
N ASP A 440 -4.48 -21.24 -22.98
CA ASP A 440 -5.06 -21.14 -24.31
C ASP A 440 -6.60 -21.25 -24.16
N ASP A 441 -7.23 -20.15 -23.76
CA ASP A 441 -8.69 -19.97 -23.86
C ASP A 441 -9.14 -19.87 -25.33
N SER A 442 -8.18 -19.90 -26.25
CA SER A 442 -8.37 -20.07 -27.69
C SER A 442 -9.05 -21.39 -28.06
N SER A 443 -8.81 -22.46 -27.28
CA SER A 443 -9.41 -23.79 -27.52
C SER A 443 -10.75 -24.01 -26.81
N VAL A 444 -11.23 -23.04 -26.04
CA VAL A 444 -12.49 -23.15 -25.27
C VAL A 444 -13.65 -22.79 -26.18
N ASP A 445 -14.68 -23.63 -26.21
CA ASP A 445 -15.94 -23.28 -26.86
C ASP A 445 -16.60 -22.11 -26.13
N LYS A 446 -16.65 -20.95 -26.81
CA LYS A 446 -17.25 -19.73 -26.29
C LYS A 446 -18.76 -19.65 -26.57
N SER A 447 -19.35 -20.69 -27.16
CA SER A 447 -20.79 -20.77 -27.35
C SER A 447 -21.51 -20.62 -26.00
N GLY A 448 -22.65 -19.93 -26.00
CA GLY A 448 -23.40 -19.67 -24.76
C GLY A 448 -22.85 -18.60 -23.82
N HIS A 449 -21.73 -17.94 -24.16
CA HIS A 449 -21.11 -16.95 -23.29
C HIS A 449 -20.88 -15.61 -24.00
N TYR A 450 -21.07 -14.51 -23.28
CA TYR A 450 -20.81 -13.15 -23.73
C TYR A 450 -19.65 -12.55 -22.96
N LEU A 451 -18.67 -11.99 -23.66
CA LEU A 451 -17.61 -11.21 -23.03
C LEU A 451 -18.17 -9.86 -22.58
N LEU A 452 -18.37 -9.69 -21.27
CA LEU A 452 -18.83 -8.44 -20.71
C LEU A 452 -17.75 -7.36 -20.83
N GLY A 453 -16.52 -7.72 -20.49
CA GLY A 453 -15.40 -6.79 -20.43
C GLY A 453 -14.19 -7.41 -19.75
N THR A 454 -13.30 -6.57 -19.24
CA THR A 454 -12.09 -6.98 -18.52
C THR A 454 -12.05 -6.41 -17.11
N ILE A 455 -11.29 -7.03 -16.21
CA ILE A 455 -11.01 -6.40 -14.92
C ILE A 455 -10.17 -5.14 -15.16
N PRO A 456 -10.55 -3.99 -14.59
CA PRO A 456 -9.84 -2.73 -14.79
C PRO A 456 -8.31 -2.86 -14.63
N LYS A 457 -7.58 -2.30 -15.60
CA LYS A 457 -6.09 -2.33 -15.66
C LYS A 457 -5.47 -3.73 -15.79
N THR A 458 -6.24 -4.71 -16.25
CA THR A 458 -5.76 -6.07 -16.53
C THR A 458 -6.29 -6.56 -17.88
N ASN A 459 -5.75 -7.67 -18.37
CA ASN A 459 -6.29 -8.38 -19.53
C ASN A 459 -7.24 -9.53 -19.15
N LEU A 460 -7.67 -9.62 -17.88
CA LEU A 460 -8.53 -10.71 -17.41
C LEU A 460 -9.96 -10.54 -17.93
N PRO A 461 -10.46 -11.46 -18.77
CA PRO A 461 -11.81 -11.35 -19.32
C PRO A 461 -12.87 -11.81 -18.31
N ILE A 462 -13.99 -11.11 -18.27
CA ILE A 462 -15.18 -11.50 -17.51
C ILE A 462 -16.31 -11.83 -18.48
N TYR A 463 -16.78 -13.07 -18.39
CA TYR A 463 -17.85 -13.60 -19.23
C TYR A 463 -19.19 -13.68 -18.48
N LEU A 464 -20.28 -13.57 -19.23
CA LEU A 464 -21.63 -13.86 -18.78
C LEU A 464 -22.15 -15.11 -19.48
N ASN A 465 -22.69 -16.06 -18.73
CA ASN A 465 -23.42 -17.18 -19.29
C ASN A 465 -24.82 -16.74 -19.73
N ILE A 466 -25.10 -16.82 -21.03
CA ILE A 466 -26.36 -16.35 -21.62
C ILE A 466 -27.57 -17.17 -21.14
N ASN A 467 -27.40 -18.48 -20.97
CA ASN A 467 -28.49 -19.34 -20.53
C ASN A 467 -28.89 -19.03 -19.08
N ASP A 468 -27.92 -18.80 -18.19
CA ASP A 468 -28.18 -18.40 -16.81
C ASP A 468 -28.71 -16.97 -16.72
N LEU A 469 -28.20 -16.06 -17.55
CA LEU A 469 -28.66 -14.67 -17.66
C LEU A 469 -30.17 -14.61 -17.96
N VAL A 470 -30.64 -15.43 -18.90
CA VAL A 470 -32.07 -15.52 -19.23
C VAL A 470 -32.83 -16.31 -18.17
N SER A 471 -32.42 -17.55 -17.89
CA SER A 471 -33.20 -18.47 -17.05
C SER A 471 -33.36 -18.03 -15.58
N HIS A 472 -32.40 -17.27 -15.04
CA HIS A 472 -32.42 -16.80 -13.65
C HIS A 472 -32.79 -15.34 -13.49
N HIS A 473 -33.24 -14.69 -14.56
CA HIS A 473 -33.61 -13.28 -14.63
C HIS A 473 -32.43 -12.34 -14.35
N THR A 474 -32.42 -11.21 -15.03
CA THR A 474 -31.35 -10.22 -14.95
C THR A 474 -31.95 -8.83 -14.79
N ALA A 475 -31.38 -8.01 -13.92
CA ALA A 475 -31.67 -6.58 -13.89
C ALA A 475 -30.45 -5.78 -14.33
N ILE A 476 -30.69 -4.83 -15.23
CA ILE A 476 -29.70 -3.87 -15.72
C ILE A 476 -30.12 -2.48 -15.26
N LEU A 477 -29.30 -1.88 -14.40
CA LEU A 477 -29.67 -0.73 -13.58
C LEU A 477 -28.66 0.41 -13.74
N GLY A 478 -29.10 1.66 -13.58
CA GLY A 478 -28.23 2.85 -13.62
C GLY A 478 -28.88 4.06 -14.28
N VAL A 479 -28.28 5.25 -14.15
CA VAL A 479 -28.92 6.49 -14.65
C VAL A 479 -28.98 6.58 -16.18
N THR A 480 -29.73 7.53 -16.72
CA THR A 480 -29.83 7.80 -18.17
C THR A 480 -28.45 8.08 -18.77
N GLY A 481 -28.21 7.62 -19.99
CA GLY A 481 -26.94 7.87 -20.70
C GLY A 481 -25.74 7.02 -20.24
N THR A 482 -25.91 6.14 -19.24
CA THR A 482 -24.83 5.24 -18.78
C THR A 482 -24.55 4.06 -19.70
N GLY A 483 -25.42 3.79 -20.68
CA GLY A 483 -25.20 2.73 -21.67
C GLY A 483 -26.01 1.45 -21.49
N LYS A 484 -26.98 1.41 -20.58
CA LYS A 484 -27.87 0.25 -20.35
C LYS A 484 -28.43 -0.34 -21.66
N THR A 485 -29.13 0.47 -22.45
CA THR A 485 -29.76 0.03 -23.71
C THR A 485 -28.71 -0.40 -24.75
N THR A 486 -27.54 0.26 -24.78
CA THR A 486 -26.43 -0.16 -25.65
C THR A 486 -25.91 -1.56 -25.29
N MET A 487 -25.82 -1.86 -23.99
CA MET A 487 -25.46 -3.19 -23.52
C MET A 487 -26.52 -4.23 -23.88
N VAL A 488 -27.80 -3.89 -23.79
CA VAL A 488 -28.89 -4.79 -24.19
C VAL A 488 -28.79 -5.16 -25.67
N PHE A 489 -28.51 -4.21 -26.56
CA PHE A 489 -28.31 -4.53 -27.98
C PHE A 489 -27.17 -5.51 -28.21
N LYS A 490 -26.04 -5.38 -27.50
CA LYS A 490 -24.94 -6.35 -27.58
C LYS A 490 -25.33 -7.73 -27.05
N LEU A 491 -26.09 -7.77 -25.95
CA LEU A 491 -26.60 -9.03 -25.39
C LEU A 491 -27.62 -9.72 -26.30
N LEU A 492 -28.47 -8.95 -26.98
CA LEU A 492 -29.49 -9.45 -27.91
C LEU A 492 -28.89 -10.31 -29.02
N ASP A 493 -27.75 -9.90 -29.58
CA ASP A 493 -27.05 -10.67 -30.60
C ASP A 493 -26.56 -12.02 -30.08
N GLU A 494 -26.03 -12.07 -28.85
CA GLU A 494 -25.61 -13.33 -28.23
C GLU A 494 -26.78 -14.22 -27.81
N ILE A 495 -27.87 -13.64 -27.31
CA ILE A 495 -29.11 -14.38 -26.98
C ILE A 495 -29.66 -15.06 -28.25
N LYS A 496 -29.67 -14.34 -29.38
CA LYS A 496 -30.10 -14.87 -30.68
C LYS A 496 -29.21 -16.00 -31.19
N LYS A 497 -27.88 -15.90 -31.02
CA LYS A 497 -26.94 -16.99 -31.37
C LYS A 497 -27.23 -18.27 -30.58
N ASN A 498 -27.74 -18.14 -29.36
CA ASN A 498 -28.17 -19.27 -28.52
C ASN A 498 -29.58 -19.81 -28.85
N LYS A 499 -30.21 -19.32 -29.93
CA LYS A 499 -31.54 -19.75 -30.40
C LYS A 499 -32.64 -19.56 -29.34
N ILE A 500 -32.49 -18.56 -28.47
CA ILE A 500 -33.48 -18.20 -27.46
C ILE A 500 -34.49 -17.26 -28.10
N PHE A 501 -35.78 -17.62 -28.03
CA PHE A 501 -36.85 -16.78 -28.54
C PHE A 501 -36.93 -15.49 -27.73
N THR A 502 -36.81 -14.33 -28.37
CA THR A 502 -36.63 -13.06 -27.64
C THR A 502 -37.69 -12.05 -28.03
N ILE A 503 -38.38 -11.50 -27.03
CA ILE A 503 -39.38 -10.44 -27.18
C ILE A 503 -38.90 -9.21 -26.42
N CYS A 504 -38.73 -8.10 -27.13
CA CYS A 504 -38.48 -6.79 -26.55
C CYS A 504 -39.80 -6.07 -26.35
N ILE A 505 -40.17 -5.82 -25.11
CA ILE A 505 -41.33 -5.02 -24.75
C ILE A 505 -40.85 -3.57 -24.71
N ASP A 506 -41.18 -2.82 -25.76
CA ASP A 506 -40.67 -1.47 -25.98
C ASP A 506 -41.81 -0.45 -25.85
N ILE A 507 -41.67 0.47 -24.90
CA ILE A 507 -42.56 1.64 -24.75
C ILE A 507 -41.95 2.87 -25.44
N THR A 508 -40.63 2.90 -25.60
CA THR A 508 -39.87 4.07 -26.07
C THR A 508 -39.80 4.17 -27.60
N GLY A 509 -40.02 3.05 -28.29
CA GLY A 509 -39.79 2.92 -29.74
C GLY A 509 -38.30 2.92 -30.13
N GLU A 510 -37.38 2.85 -29.17
CA GLU A 510 -35.94 2.88 -29.43
C GLU A 510 -35.47 1.60 -30.15
N TYR A 511 -36.06 0.44 -29.83
CA TYR A 511 -35.63 -0.85 -30.36
C TYR A 511 -35.95 -0.96 -31.85
N LYS A 512 -37.14 -0.52 -32.27
CA LYS A 512 -37.57 -0.58 -33.67
C LYS A 512 -36.66 0.24 -34.59
N ASN A 513 -36.24 1.41 -34.12
CA ASN A 513 -35.37 2.30 -34.89
C ASN A 513 -33.92 1.82 -34.98
N ARG A 514 -33.44 1.07 -33.98
CA ARG A 514 -32.04 0.64 -33.88
C ARG A 514 -31.78 -0.79 -34.36
N LEU A 515 -32.79 -1.66 -34.33
CA LEU A 515 -32.68 -3.03 -34.82
C LEU A 515 -33.02 -3.11 -36.30
N SER A 516 -32.06 -3.44 -37.15
CA SER A 516 -32.29 -3.62 -38.58
C SER A 516 -32.99 -4.95 -38.93
N ASN A 517 -32.88 -5.96 -38.07
CA ASN A 517 -33.37 -7.32 -38.33
C ASN A 517 -34.28 -7.81 -37.19
N HIS A 518 -35.49 -7.25 -37.13
CA HIS A 518 -36.53 -7.59 -36.16
C HIS A 518 -37.84 -7.97 -36.86
N GLU A 519 -38.79 -8.49 -36.08
CA GLU A 519 -40.18 -8.72 -36.48
C GLU A 519 -41.10 -8.05 -35.48
N ASP A 520 -42.21 -7.47 -35.93
CA ASP A 520 -43.24 -6.96 -35.03
C ASP A 520 -44.03 -8.15 -34.43
N PHE A 521 -44.27 -8.09 -33.11
CA PHE A 521 -45.00 -9.14 -32.41
C PHE A 521 -46.42 -9.26 -32.95
N PHE A 522 -47.10 -8.14 -33.19
CA PHE A 522 -48.44 -8.13 -33.76
C PHE A 522 -48.40 -7.84 -35.26
N ASP A 523 -49.05 -8.70 -36.05
CA ASP A 523 -49.57 -8.30 -37.37
C ASP A 523 -50.93 -7.59 -37.21
N GLU A 524 -51.40 -6.95 -38.28
CA GLU A 524 -52.62 -6.14 -38.26
C GLU A 524 -53.85 -6.93 -37.80
N ASP A 525 -54.00 -8.17 -38.27
CA ASP A 525 -55.09 -9.06 -37.89
C ASP A 525 -55.04 -9.47 -36.41
N THR A 526 -53.87 -9.85 -35.91
CA THR A 526 -53.69 -10.24 -34.52
C THR A 526 -53.89 -9.05 -33.59
N LYS A 527 -53.41 -7.86 -33.99
CA LYS A 527 -53.62 -6.62 -33.25
C LYS A 527 -55.11 -6.28 -33.12
N ASN A 528 -55.85 -6.33 -34.22
CA ASN A 528 -57.29 -6.05 -34.22
C ASN A 528 -58.08 -7.01 -33.32
N LYS A 529 -57.76 -8.31 -33.38
CA LYS A 529 -58.37 -9.31 -32.49
C LYS A 529 -58.01 -9.07 -31.03
N TRP A 530 -56.73 -8.80 -30.75
CA TRP A 530 -56.25 -8.50 -29.41
C TRP A 530 -56.95 -7.29 -28.80
N ASP A 531 -56.96 -6.16 -29.51
CA ASP A 531 -57.56 -4.91 -29.04
C ASP A 531 -59.06 -5.09 -28.79
N ALA A 532 -59.76 -5.87 -29.62
CA ALA A 532 -61.17 -6.19 -29.42
C ALA A 532 -61.41 -6.99 -28.12
N GLU A 533 -60.60 -8.02 -27.84
CA GLU A 533 -60.75 -8.83 -26.63
C GLU A 533 -60.33 -8.09 -25.35
N ILE A 534 -59.23 -7.32 -25.39
CA ILE A 534 -58.81 -6.48 -24.26
C ILE A 534 -59.88 -5.43 -23.95
N LYS A 535 -60.47 -4.82 -24.98
CA LYS A 535 -61.56 -3.86 -24.79
C LYS A 535 -62.77 -4.49 -24.10
N LYS A 536 -63.16 -5.73 -24.44
CA LYS A 536 -64.23 -6.46 -23.74
C LYS A 536 -63.93 -6.63 -22.25
N ILE A 537 -62.69 -6.96 -21.90
CA ILE A 537 -62.26 -7.11 -20.50
C ILE A 537 -62.38 -5.76 -19.77
N LEU A 538 -61.88 -4.69 -20.39
CA LEU A 538 -61.91 -3.34 -19.81
C LEU A 538 -63.33 -2.81 -19.64
N ASP A 539 -64.20 -3.01 -20.63
CA ASP A 539 -65.60 -2.57 -20.57
C ASP A 539 -66.34 -3.28 -19.43
N VAL A 540 -66.07 -4.57 -19.22
CA VAL A 540 -66.65 -5.35 -18.12
C VAL A 540 -66.11 -4.96 -16.74
N HIS A 541 -64.84 -4.52 -16.65
CA HIS A 541 -64.28 -3.98 -15.42
C HIS A 541 -64.84 -2.59 -15.07
N LYS A 542 -65.17 -1.77 -16.07
CA LYS A 542 -65.81 -0.46 -15.87
C LYS A 542 -67.30 -0.57 -15.52
N ASP A 543 -67.95 -1.63 -15.98
CA ASP A 543 -69.37 -1.85 -15.74
C ASP A 543 -69.65 -2.29 -14.29
N LYS A 544 -70.04 -1.31 -13.46
CA LYS A 544 -70.39 -1.52 -12.05
C LYS A 544 -71.65 -2.37 -11.85
N SER A 545 -72.47 -2.57 -12.88
CA SER A 545 -73.72 -3.33 -12.79
C SER A 545 -73.52 -4.85 -12.82
N LYS A 546 -72.40 -5.34 -13.38
CA LYS A 546 -72.10 -6.77 -13.46
C LYS A 546 -71.61 -7.34 -12.15
N THR A 547 -72.09 -8.54 -11.84
CA THR A 547 -71.62 -9.33 -10.69
C THR A 547 -70.18 -9.82 -10.90
N GLN A 548 -69.47 -10.13 -9.81
CA GLN A 548 -68.10 -10.64 -9.89
C GLN A 548 -67.99 -11.91 -10.75
N VAL A 549 -68.99 -12.80 -10.67
CA VAL A 549 -69.04 -14.05 -11.46
C VAL A 549 -69.15 -13.78 -12.96
N GLU A 550 -69.96 -12.79 -13.36
CA GLU A 550 -70.09 -12.38 -14.77
C GLU A 550 -68.83 -11.70 -15.29
N ARG A 551 -68.11 -10.96 -14.43
CA ARG A 551 -66.82 -10.37 -14.81
C ARG A 551 -65.79 -11.45 -15.08
N GLU A 552 -65.66 -12.41 -14.17
CA GLU A 552 -64.72 -13.52 -14.31
C GLU A 552 -65.02 -14.41 -15.52
N SER A 553 -66.29 -14.61 -15.89
CA SER A 553 -66.64 -15.42 -17.05
C SER A 553 -66.23 -14.76 -18.37
N VAL A 554 -66.45 -13.45 -18.51
CA VAL A 554 -66.00 -12.68 -19.68
C VAL A 554 -64.48 -12.60 -19.74
N GLU A 555 -63.81 -12.34 -18.60
CA GLU A 555 -62.33 -12.31 -18.53
C GLU A 555 -61.75 -13.66 -18.96
N ARG A 556 -62.32 -14.78 -18.51
CA ARG A 556 -61.89 -16.13 -18.91
C ARG A 556 -62.06 -16.38 -20.41
N GLN A 557 -63.19 -15.98 -20.99
CA GLN A 557 -63.44 -16.19 -22.42
C GLN A 557 -62.51 -15.34 -23.28
N ALA A 558 -62.40 -14.04 -22.98
CA ALA A 558 -61.49 -13.14 -23.68
C ALA A 558 -60.03 -13.57 -23.54
N SER A 559 -59.60 -13.97 -22.34
CA SER A 559 -58.24 -14.52 -22.10
C SER A 559 -57.97 -15.78 -22.94
N LYS A 560 -58.97 -16.62 -23.19
CA LYS A 560 -58.83 -17.83 -24.01
C LYS A 560 -58.57 -17.47 -25.48
N GLU A 561 -59.31 -16.50 -26.03
CA GLU A 561 -59.12 -16.00 -27.40
C GLU A 561 -57.76 -15.29 -27.55
N ILE A 562 -57.40 -14.44 -26.59
CA ILE A 562 -56.07 -13.80 -26.45
C ILE A 562 -54.95 -14.86 -26.49
N ASN A 563 -55.06 -15.90 -25.67
CA ASN A 563 -54.07 -16.98 -25.63
C ASN A 563 -53.98 -17.74 -26.96
N ALA A 564 -55.10 -17.98 -27.63
CA ALA A 564 -55.12 -18.65 -28.94
C ALA A 564 -54.43 -17.80 -30.02
N ALA A 565 -54.73 -16.50 -30.07
CA ALA A 565 -54.11 -15.55 -30.99
C ALA A 565 -52.59 -15.45 -30.78
N ILE A 566 -52.17 -15.24 -29.52
CA ILE A 566 -50.74 -15.18 -29.17
C ILE A 566 -50.01 -16.49 -29.47
N LYS A 567 -50.62 -17.64 -29.15
CA LYS A 567 -50.03 -18.95 -29.45
C LYS A 567 -49.79 -19.14 -30.94
N GLY A 568 -50.75 -18.75 -31.78
CA GLY A 568 -50.59 -18.75 -33.23
C GLY A 568 -49.41 -17.88 -33.68
N ARG A 569 -49.30 -16.68 -33.11
CA ARG A 569 -48.25 -15.73 -33.45
C ARG A 569 -46.86 -16.17 -33.00
N ILE A 570 -46.72 -16.70 -31.78
CA ILE A 570 -45.45 -17.27 -31.29
C ILE A 570 -45.02 -18.44 -32.18
N ASN A 571 -45.93 -19.32 -32.58
CA ASN A 571 -45.61 -20.43 -33.49
C ASN A 571 -45.13 -19.95 -34.87
N ALA A 572 -45.63 -18.83 -35.38
CA ALA A 572 -45.19 -18.26 -36.65
C ALA A 572 -43.83 -17.56 -36.54
N LEU A 573 -43.57 -16.87 -35.42
CA LEU A 573 -42.36 -16.07 -35.22
C LEU A 573 -41.16 -16.91 -34.76
N ARG A 574 -41.41 -17.95 -33.95
CA ARG A 574 -40.36 -18.76 -33.34
C ARG A 574 -39.38 -19.38 -34.36
N PRO A 575 -39.81 -19.96 -35.49
CA PRO A 575 -38.90 -20.54 -36.48
C PRO A 575 -37.98 -19.52 -37.16
N LEU A 576 -38.37 -18.24 -37.18
CA LEU A 576 -37.59 -17.17 -37.83
C LEU A 576 -36.28 -16.86 -37.08
N ASN A 577 -36.21 -17.20 -35.78
CA ASN A 577 -35.08 -16.87 -34.90
C ASN A 577 -34.66 -15.40 -34.99
N LYS A 578 -35.64 -14.48 -35.08
CA LYS A 578 -35.44 -13.03 -35.08
C LYS A 578 -35.82 -12.44 -33.73
N ILE A 579 -35.32 -11.23 -33.46
CA ILE A 579 -35.75 -10.45 -32.30
C ILE A 579 -37.16 -9.95 -32.59
N VAL A 580 -38.08 -10.16 -31.66
CA VAL A 580 -39.47 -9.75 -31.80
C VAL A 580 -39.70 -8.50 -30.97
N ILE A 581 -40.37 -7.49 -31.53
CA ILE A 581 -40.69 -6.24 -30.83
C ILE A 581 -42.17 -6.20 -30.51
N LEU A 582 -42.50 -6.05 -29.24
CA LEU A 582 -43.84 -5.81 -28.74
C LEU A 582 -43.95 -4.35 -28.32
N GLU A 583 -44.44 -3.51 -29.22
CA GLU A 583 -44.75 -2.12 -28.91
C GLU A 583 -46.03 -2.05 -28.08
N ILE A 584 -45.96 -1.36 -26.94
CA ILE A 584 -47.14 -1.10 -26.12
C ILE A 584 -47.72 0.25 -26.57
N PRO A 585 -49.03 0.32 -26.88
CA PRO A 585 -49.66 1.58 -27.23
C PRO A 585 -49.53 2.60 -26.09
N GLU A 586 -48.92 3.76 -26.36
CA GLU A 586 -48.99 4.92 -25.47
C GLU A 586 -50.42 5.48 -25.48
N ILE A 587 -51.29 4.92 -24.64
CA ILE A 587 -52.61 5.49 -24.37
C ILE A 587 -52.50 6.27 -23.08
N SER A 588 -53.14 7.44 -23.02
CA SER A 588 -53.18 8.38 -21.89
C SER A 588 -53.60 7.78 -20.53
N ASN A 589 -53.96 6.49 -20.48
CA ASN A 589 -54.34 5.76 -19.28
C ASN A 589 -53.33 4.64 -18.98
N THR A 590 -52.52 4.83 -17.94
CA THR A 590 -51.53 3.86 -17.42
C THR A 590 -52.11 2.47 -17.19
N HIS A 591 -53.40 2.37 -16.83
CA HIS A 591 -54.10 1.10 -16.63
C HIS A 591 -54.11 0.21 -17.89
N PHE A 592 -54.33 0.78 -19.08
CA PHE A 592 -54.36 -0.01 -20.32
C PHE A 592 -53.00 -0.65 -20.61
N SER A 593 -51.92 0.11 -20.46
CA SER A 593 -50.56 -0.38 -20.70
C SER A 593 -50.18 -1.53 -19.76
N LEU A 594 -50.63 -1.48 -18.50
CA LEU A 594 -50.39 -2.54 -17.52
C LEU A 594 -51.22 -3.79 -17.81
N ASP A 595 -52.51 -3.64 -18.13
CA ASP A 595 -53.36 -4.77 -18.52
C ASP A 595 -52.83 -5.46 -19.78
N PHE A 596 -52.50 -4.67 -20.80
CA PHE A 596 -51.88 -5.15 -22.03
C PHE A 596 -50.62 -5.96 -21.74
N THR A 597 -49.71 -5.41 -20.94
CA THR A 597 -48.47 -6.07 -20.53
C THR A 597 -48.75 -7.37 -19.77
N GLN A 598 -49.70 -7.35 -18.83
CA GLN A 598 -50.09 -8.52 -18.05
C GLN A 598 -50.59 -9.66 -18.94
N TYR A 599 -51.54 -9.39 -19.83
CA TYR A 599 -52.08 -10.44 -20.70
C TYR A 599 -51.05 -10.94 -21.71
N ALA A 600 -50.19 -10.07 -22.23
CA ALA A 600 -49.13 -10.48 -23.16
C ALA A 600 -48.13 -11.43 -22.48
N ILE A 601 -47.60 -11.06 -21.32
CA ILE A 601 -46.65 -11.89 -20.56
C ILE A 601 -47.35 -13.18 -20.09
N GLN A 602 -48.62 -13.10 -19.65
CA GLN A 602 -49.40 -14.27 -19.24
C GLN A 602 -49.55 -15.28 -20.38
N ALA A 603 -49.86 -14.82 -21.60
CA ALA A 603 -50.04 -15.69 -22.74
C ALA A 603 -48.72 -16.34 -23.19
N VAL A 604 -47.61 -15.59 -23.17
CA VAL A 604 -46.26 -16.15 -23.41
C VAL A 604 -45.93 -17.23 -22.37
N LEU A 605 -46.21 -16.96 -21.08
CA LEU A 605 -45.98 -17.94 -20.03
C LEU A 605 -46.88 -19.17 -20.18
N GLN A 606 -48.14 -18.99 -20.56
CA GLN A 606 -49.06 -20.11 -20.78
C GLN A 606 -48.59 -20.98 -21.96
N TYR A 607 -48.12 -20.37 -23.04
CA TYR A 607 -47.48 -21.08 -24.15
C TYR A 607 -46.27 -21.91 -23.68
N ALA A 608 -45.40 -21.32 -22.86
CA ALA A 608 -44.25 -22.02 -22.29
C ALA A 608 -44.66 -23.18 -21.38
N LYS A 609 -45.71 -22.99 -20.57
CA LYS A 609 -46.30 -24.03 -19.71
C LYS A 609 -46.83 -25.21 -20.52
N ASP A 610 -47.56 -24.94 -21.61
CA ASP A 610 -48.08 -25.98 -22.50
C ASP A 610 -46.93 -26.83 -23.07
N ILE A 611 -45.84 -26.19 -23.52
CA ILE A 611 -44.65 -26.89 -24.02
C ILE A 611 -43.99 -27.72 -22.92
N TYR A 612 -43.78 -27.13 -21.75
CA TYR A 612 -43.20 -27.81 -20.60
C TYR A 612 -43.98 -29.08 -20.25
N VAL A 613 -45.32 -28.99 -20.16
CA VAL A 613 -46.19 -30.14 -19.88
C VAL A 613 -46.10 -31.17 -21.01
N SER A 614 -46.09 -30.74 -22.27
CA SER A 614 -45.95 -31.64 -23.42
C SER A 614 -44.61 -32.39 -23.44
N ASN A 615 -43.57 -31.82 -22.84
CA ASN A 615 -42.24 -32.40 -22.77
C ASN A 615 -42.07 -33.40 -21.62
N LEU A 616 -42.96 -33.41 -20.62
CA LEU A 616 -42.88 -34.35 -19.49
C LEU A 616 -43.05 -35.81 -19.93
N SER A 617 -43.79 -36.06 -21.01
CA SER A 617 -44.04 -37.40 -21.56
C SER A 617 -43.09 -37.78 -22.70
N LYS A 618 -42.17 -36.89 -23.10
CA LYS A 618 -41.27 -37.10 -24.24
C LYS A 618 -39.87 -37.48 -23.79
N GLU A 619 -39.21 -38.33 -24.57
CA GLU A 619 -37.78 -38.60 -24.43
C GLU A 619 -36.93 -37.35 -24.72
N GLU A 620 -35.75 -37.26 -24.12
CA GLU A 620 -34.87 -36.07 -24.16
C GLU A 620 -34.64 -35.53 -25.58
N ALA A 621 -34.42 -36.43 -26.56
CA ALA A 621 -34.15 -36.06 -27.95
C ALA A 621 -35.37 -35.46 -28.70
N ALA A 622 -36.58 -35.76 -28.23
CA ALA A 622 -37.84 -35.27 -28.81
C ALA A 622 -38.42 -34.07 -28.05
N LYS A 623 -37.79 -33.64 -26.95
CA LYS A 623 -38.24 -32.48 -26.17
C LYS A 623 -38.07 -31.21 -26.97
N ASP A 624 -39.11 -30.40 -26.94
CA ASP A 624 -39.07 -29.06 -27.47
C ASP A 624 -38.18 -28.17 -26.57
N SER A 625 -37.09 -27.62 -27.11
CA SER A 625 -36.13 -26.80 -26.38
C SER A 625 -36.55 -25.34 -26.18
N PHE A 626 -37.85 -25.03 -26.21
CA PHE A 626 -38.35 -23.67 -26.06
C PHE A 626 -37.79 -22.98 -24.81
N GLN A 627 -37.21 -21.81 -25.05
CA GLN A 627 -36.77 -20.87 -24.04
C GLN A 627 -37.10 -19.48 -24.54
N CYS A 628 -37.64 -18.64 -23.66
CA CYS A 628 -38.06 -17.29 -24.00
C CYS A 628 -37.31 -16.27 -23.14
N CYS A 629 -36.85 -15.18 -23.74
CA CYS A 629 -36.31 -14.02 -23.05
C CYS A 629 -37.23 -12.82 -23.29
N LEU A 630 -37.79 -12.26 -22.21
CA LEU A 630 -38.57 -11.04 -22.22
C LEU A 630 -37.68 -9.88 -21.78
N ILE A 631 -37.46 -8.92 -22.66
CA ILE A 631 -36.72 -7.68 -22.36
C ILE A 631 -37.73 -6.60 -22.03
N LEU A 632 -37.64 -6.05 -20.83
CA LEU A 632 -38.56 -5.04 -20.31
C LEU A 632 -37.80 -3.71 -20.22
N GLU A 633 -37.88 -2.92 -21.28
CA GLU A 633 -37.34 -1.55 -21.28
C GLU A 633 -38.22 -0.67 -20.39
N GLU A 634 -37.60 0.23 -19.62
CA GLU A 634 -38.29 1.04 -18.60
C GLU A 634 -39.22 0.20 -17.71
N ALA A 635 -38.65 -0.83 -17.09
CA ALA A 635 -39.36 -1.79 -16.24
C ALA A 635 -40.20 -1.13 -15.12
N HIS A 636 -39.88 0.10 -14.73
CA HIS A 636 -40.67 0.87 -13.77
C HIS A 636 -42.05 1.29 -14.30
N THR A 637 -42.22 1.37 -15.62
CA THR A 637 -43.51 1.63 -16.28
C THR A 637 -44.31 0.35 -16.47
N LEU A 638 -43.62 -0.76 -16.73
CA LEU A 638 -44.23 -2.08 -16.99
C LEU A 638 -44.61 -2.84 -15.71
N VAL A 639 -43.78 -2.71 -14.68
CA VAL A 639 -43.96 -3.39 -13.38
C VAL A 639 -43.66 -2.44 -12.22
N PRO A 640 -44.47 -1.37 -12.05
CA PRO A 640 -44.24 -0.35 -11.01
C PRO A 640 -44.43 -0.91 -9.58
N GLU A 641 -43.69 -0.35 -8.61
CA GLU A 641 -43.90 -0.61 -7.17
C GLU A 641 -45.21 0.03 -6.69
N ASN A 642 -45.43 1.31 -7.03
CA ASN A 642 -46.63 2.10 -6.72
C ASN A 642 -47.09 2.82 -7.99
N LEU A 643 -48.41 2.86 -8.24
CA LEU A 643 -48.98 3.82 -9.17
C LEU A 643 -49.14 5.16 -8.47
N GLY A 644 -48.72 6.25 -9.12
CA GLY A 644 -48.86 7.61 -8.60
C GLY A 644 -50.30 7.96 -8.18
N VAL A 645 -50.42 8.94 -7.28
CA VAL A 645 -51.69 9.39 -6.68
C VAL A 645 -52.67 9.85 -7.77
N GLY A 646 -53.79 9.14 -7.97
CA GLY A 646 -54.91 9.65 -8.78
C GLY A 646 -55.84 8.65 -9.49
N GLY A 647 -55.63 7.33 -9.42
CA GLY A 647 -56.46 6.32 -10.11
C GLY A 647 -56.91 5.16 -9.21
N ASP A 648 -57.85 4.35 -9.68
CA ASP A 648 -58.49 3.25 -8.94
C ASP A 648 -57.43 2.26 -8.37
N PHE A 649 -57.11 2.42 -7.09
CA PHE A 649 -55.92 1.86 -6.43
C PHE A 649 -55.97 0.32 -6.33
N GLY A 650 -57.16 -0.30 -6.31
CA GLY A 650 -57.32 -1.74 -6.07
C GLY A 650 -57.06 -2.62 -7.30
N ALA A 651 -57.72 -2.32 -8.43
CA ALA A 651 -57.64 -3.14 -9.65
C ALA A 651 -56.22 -3.16 -10.23
N SER A 652 -55.55 -2.02 -10.22
CA SER A 652 -54.20 -1.83 -10.77
C SER A 652 -53.12 -2.55 -9.96
N LYS A 653 -53.31 -2.61 -8.64
CA LYS A 653 -52.43 -3.38 -7.75
C LYS A 653 -52.55 -4.87 -8.02
N ALA A 654 -53.76 -5.38 -8.25
CA ALA A 654 -53.98 -6.78 -8.60
C ALA A 654 -53.29 -7.16 -9.92
N VAL A 655 -53.29 -6.27 -10.92
CA VAL A 655 -52.60 -6.49 -12.21
C VAL A 655 -51.09 -6.56 -12.01
N ILE A 656 -50.50 -5.63 -11.27
CA ILE A 656 -49.05 -5.64 -10.94
C ILE A 656 -48.68 -6.91 -10.16
N ASP A 657 -49.49 -7.31 -9.19
CA ASP A 657 -49.26 -8.51 -8.40
C ASP A 657 -49.37 -9.77 -9.29
N LYS A 658 -50.31 -9.82 -10.25
CA LYS A 658 -50.38 -10.87 -11.28
C LYS A 658 -49.11 -10.90 -12.14
N ILE A 659 -48.65 -9.76 -12.67
CA ILE A 659 -47.38 -9.68 -13.44
C ILE A 659 -46.21 -10.20 -12.61
N SER A 660 -46.17 -9.84 -11.33
CA SER A 660 -45.11 -10.28 -10.41
C SER A 660 -45.13 -11.79 -10.18
N GLN A 661 -46.31 -12.37 -9.98
CA GLN A 661 -46.50 -13.83 -9.85
C GLN A 661 -46.10 -14.57 -11.14
N ILE A 662 -46.43 -14.00 -12.29
CA ILE A 662 -46.05 -14.52 -13.61
C ILE A 662 -44.52 -14.49 -13.74
N ALA A 663 -43.87 -13.39 -13.36
CA ALA A 663 -42.41 -13.28 -13.37
C ALA A 663 -41.75 -14.31 -12.45
N LEU A 664 -42.25 -14.47 -11.22
CA LEU A 664 -41.81 -15.48 -10.25
C LEU A 664 -41.91 -16.92 -10.78
N GLN A 665 -42.94 -17.23 -11.57
CA GLN A 665 -43.14 -18.55 -12.15
C GLN A 665 -42.35 -18.80 -13.44
N GLY A 666 -41.93 -17.73 -14.14
CA GLY A 666 -41.29 -17.81 -15.47
C GLY A 666 -40.09 -18.75 -15.50
N ARG A 667 -39.22 -18.67 -14.48
CA ARG A 667 -38.03 -19.52 -14.34
C ARG A 667 -38.33 -21.02 -14.44
N LYS A 668 -39.45 -21.50 -13.86
CA LYS A 668 -39.84 -22.93 -13.91
C LYS A 668 -40.13 -23.39 -15.35
N TYR A 669 -40.63 -22.49 -16.18
CA TYR A 669 -41.06 -22.78 -17.56
C TYR A 669 -40.10 -22.21 -18.61
N ARG A 670 -38.85 -21.93 -18.23
CA ARG A 670 -37.79 -21.39 -19.11
C ARG A 670 -38.17 -20.06 -19.78
N VAL A 671 -38.96 -19.23 -19.09
CA VAL A 671 -39.24 -17.84 -19.47
C VAL A 671 -38.42 -16.92 -18.56
N GLY A 672 -37.44 -16.24 -19.15
CA GLY A 672 -36.54 -15.31 -18.50
C GLY A 672 -36.94 -13.86 -18.68
N PHE A 673 -36.53 -13.01 -17.73
CA PHE A 673 -36.74 -11.56 -17.80
C PHE A 673 -35.38 -10.85 -17.75
N ILE A 674 -35.18 -9.88 -18.64
CA ILE A 674 -34.13 -8.87 -18.54
C ILE A 674 -34.85 -7.54 -18.29
N LEU A 675 -34.72 -7.01 -17.08
CA LEU A 675 -35.38 -5.78 -16.65
C LEU A 675 -34.39 -4.63 -16.75
N ILE A 676 -34.78 -3.56 -17.44
CA ILE A 676 -33.97 -2.35 -17.56
C ILE A 676 -34.68 -1.22 -16.83
N SER A 677 -34.00 -0.58 -15.88
CA SER A 677 -34.58 0.57 -15.17
C SER A 677 -33.53 1.59 -14.77
N GLN A 678 -33.95 2.85 -14.68
CA GLN A 678 -33.13 3.96 -14.20
C GLN A 678 -33.12 4.09 -12.67
N ARG A 679 -34.22 3.70 -12.01
CA ARG A 679 -34.41 3.74 -10.56
C ARG A 679 -34.96 2.40 -10.10
N THR A 680 -34.41 1.80 -9.05
CA THR A 680 -34.91 0.50 -8.57
C THR A 680 -36.15 0.67 -7.69
N ALA A 681 -36.25 1.78 -6.94
CA ALA A 681 -37.34 2.01 -6.01
C ALA A 681 -38.73 2.15 -6.67
N THR A 682 -38.77 2.44 -7.96
CA THR A 682 -40.00 2.55 -8.73
C THR A 682 -40.44 1.23 -9.37
N VAL A 683 -39.58 0.19 -9.35
CA VAL A 683 -39.90 -1.14 -9.88
C VAL A 683 -40.33 -2.05 -8.74
N LYS A 684 -41.26 -2.96 -9.01
CA LYS A 684 -41.75 -3.91 -8.01
C LYS A 684 -40.61 -4.72 -7.37
N LYS A 685 -40.41 -4.58 -6.06
CA LYS A 685 -39.33 -5.24 -5.32
C LYS A 685 -39.38 -6.76 -5.40
N THR A 686 -40.58 -7.35 -5.44
CA THR A 686 -40.75 -8.80 -5.56
C THR A 686 -40.20 -9.35 -6.87
N VAL A 687 -40.24 -8.58 -7.96
CA VAL A 687 -39.69 -8.97 -9.27
C VAL A 687 -38.18 -8.72 -9.32
N LEU A 688 -37.73 -7.56 -8.86
CA LEU A 688 -36.30 -7.27 -8.75
C LEU A 688 -35.59 -8.30 -7.86
N ASN A 689 -36.21 -8.75 -6.77
CA ASN A 689 -35.63 -9.75 -5.88
C ASN A 689 -35.50 -11.16 -6.48
N GLN A 690 -36.12 -11.41 -7.63
CA GLN A 690 -35.96 -12.66 -8.37
C GLN A 690 -34.89 -12.59 -9.45
N CYS A 691 -34.37 -11.39 -9.72
CA CYS A 691 -33.23 -11.23 -10.61
C CYS A 691 -32.00 -11.76 -9.90
N ASN A 692 -31.51 -12.92 -10.34
CA ASN A 692 -30.32 -13.49 -9.73
C ASN A 692 -29.07 -12.76 -10.21
N THR A 693 -29.08 -12.27 -11.45
CA THR A 693 -27.99 -11.50 -12.03
C THR A 693 -28.31 -10.01 -11.97
N MET A 694 -27.41 -9.24 -11.39
CA MET A 694 -27.50 -7.78 -11.28
C MET A 694 -26.33 -7.15 -12.04
N ILE A 695 -26.63 -6.24 -12.96
CA ILE A 695 -25.66 -5.45 -13.69
C ILE A 695 -25.94 -3.97 -13.39
N ALA A 696 -25.12 -3.36 -12.55
CA ALA A 696 -25.29 -1.98 -12.15
C ALA A 696 -24.25 -1.08 -12.82
N PHE A 697 -24.76 -0.15 -13.62
CA PHE A 697 -24.05 1.03 -14.06
C PHE A 697 -24.10 2.11 -12.98
N ARG A 698 -23.38 3.21 -13.22
CA ARG A 698 -23.38 4.39 -12.35
C ARG A 698 -24.80 4.83 -11.98
N ALA A 699 -25.04 5.03 -10.69
CA ALA A 699 -26.31 5.48 -10.10
C ALA A 699 -26.06 6.50 -8.98
N TYR A 700 -27.05 7.34 -8.65
CA TYR A 700 -26.93 8.44 -7.67
C TYR A 700 -28.01 8.41 -6.57
N ASP A 701 -28.96 7.50 -6.65
CA ASP A 701 -30.17 7.51 -5.83
C ASP A 701 -30.02 6.58 -4.61
N GLU A 702 -30.16 7.15 -3.41
CA GLU A 702 -30.05 6.42 -2.13
C GLU A 702 -31.05 5.26 -2.01
N THR A 703 -32.27 5.43 -2.52
CA THR A 703 -33.26 4.35 -2.45
C THR A 703 -32.84 3.14 -3.29
N SER A 704 -32.04 3.38 -4.34
CA SER A 704 -31.44 2.32 -5.13
C SER A 704 -30.28 1.62 -4.42
N PHE A 705 -29.55 2.33 -3.58
CA PHE A 705 -28.41 1.80 -2.82
C PHE A 705 -28.82 0.78 -1.77
N THR A 706 -29.89 1.03 -1.00
CA THR A 706 -30.39 0.06 0.00
C THR A 706 -30.84 -1.25 -0.64
N PHE A 707 -31.38 -1.20 -1.86
CA PHE A 707 -31.72 -2.42 -2.59
C PHE A 707 -30.46 -3.15 -3.05
N LEU A 708 -29.55 -2.43 -3.71
CA LEU A 708 -28.33 -2.98 -4.31
C LEU A 708 -27.34 -3.50 -3.26
N SER A 709 -27.35 -2.99 -2.03
CA SER A 709 -26.43 -3.44 -0.99
C SER A 709 -26.69 -4.88 -0.56
N ASN A 710 -27.93 -5.37 -0.69
CA ASN A 710 -28.25 -6.78 -0.47
C ASN A 710 -27.60 -7.72 -1.50
N TYR A 711 -27.21 -7.21 -2.67
CA TYR A 711 -26.63 -7.99 -3.76
C TYR A 711 -25.12 -7.80 -3.92
N PHE A 712 -24.64 -6.57 -3.69
CA PHE A 712 -23.25 -6.22 -3.87
C PHE A 712 -22.48 -6.03 -2.55
N GLY A 713 -23.17 -5.79 -1.44
CA GLY A 713 -22.57 -5.26 -0.21
C GLY A 713 -22.56 -3.73 -0.18
N ASP A 714 -22.58 -3.15 1.02
CA ASP A 714 -22.65 -1.69 1.22
C ASP A 714 -21.47 -0.96 0.58
N GLU A 715 -20.32 -1.63 0.48
CA GLU A 715 -19.07 -1.01 0.11
C GLU A 715 -18.92 -0.89 -1.41
N TYR A 716 -19.36 -1.91 -2.16
CA TYR A 716 -19.51 -1.81 -3.61
C TYR A 716 -20.56 -0.76 -3.98
N VAL A 717 -21.62 -0.63 -3.19
CA VAL A 717 -22.68 0.36 -3.44
C VAL A 717 -22.19 1.79 -3.29
N ARG A 718 -21.30 2.07 -2.31
CA ARG A 718 -20.65 3.39 -2.21
C ARG A 718 -19.87 3.73 -3.49
N GLU A 719 -19.25 2.75 -4.11
CA GLU A 719 -18.51 2.95 -5.37
C GLU A 719 -19.39 3.15 -6.60
N ILE A 720 -20.68 2.78 -6.56
CA ILE A 720 -21.59 2.96 -7.71
C ILE A 720 -21.63 4.42 -8.19
N ILE A 721 -21.51 5.38 -7.27
CA ILE A 721 -21.50 6.82 -7.58
C ILE A 721 -20.19 7.25 -8.26
N HIS A 722 -19.10 6.54 -8.01
CA HIS A 722 -17.75 6.86 -8.43
C HIS A 722 -17.28 6.03 -9.65
N LEU A 723 -18.10 5.09 -10.12
CA LEU A 723 -17.80 4.28 -11.31
C LEU A 723 -17.41 5.16 -12.50
N LYS A 724 -16.25 4.82 -13.09
CA LYS A 724 -15.68 5.52 -14.23
C LYS A 724 -16.59 5.40 -15.46
N ASN A 725 -16.78 6.52 -16.14
CA ASN A 725 -17.46 6.61 -17.43
C ASN A 725 -16.77 7.72 -18.24
N ASP A 726 -15.74 7.34 -19.00
CA ASP A 726 -14.89 8.27 -19.77
C ASP A 726 -15.26 8.32 -21.26
N GLY A 727 -16.41 7.74 -21.63
CA GLY A 727 -16.91 7.71 -23.01
C GLY A 727 -16.43 6.49 -23.81
N ASP A 728 -15.16 6.11 -23.65
CA ASP A 728 -14.55 4.94 -24.32
C ASP A 728 -14.74 3.66 -23.50
N SER A 729 -14.70 3.78 -22.19
CA SER A 729 -14.83 2.69 -21.21
C SER A 729 -15.84 3.05 -20.13
N ARG A 730 -16.52 2.04 -19.61
CA ARG A 730 -17.51 2.19 -18.56
C ARG A 730 -17.31 1.10 -17.52
N TYR A 731 -17.27 1.48 -16.26
CA TYR A 731 -17.20 0.49 -15.20
C TYR A 731 -18.62 0.10 -14.79
N VAL A 732 -18.84 -1.20 -14.67
CA VAL A 732 -20.11 -1.78 -14.19
C VAL A 732 -19.80 -2.70 -13.02
N ILE A 733 -20.69 -2.74 -12.03
CA ILE A 733 -20.66 -3.76 -10.98
C ILE A 733 -21.56 -4.87 -11.44
N VAL A 734 -21.06 -6.11 -11.38
CA VAL A 734 -21.82 -7.28 -11.78
C VAL A 734 -21.75 -8.35 -10.69
N SER A 735 -22.88 -8.99 -10.42
CA SER A 735 -23.01 -10.10 -9.47
C SER A 735 -24.12 -11.04 -9.90
N GLY A 736 -24.02 -12.31 -9.49
CA GLY A 736 -25.06 -13.30 -9.71
C GLY A 736 -24.65 -14.48 -10.59
N LYS A 737 -25.58 -15.41 -10.77
CA LYS A 737 -25.31 -16.71 -11.42
C LYS A 737 -24.76 -16.65 -12.84
N ALA A 738 -25.13 -15.65 -13.64
CA ALA A 738 -24.61 -15.54 -14.99
C ALA A 738 -23.12 -15.15 -15.02
N VAL A 739 -22.60 -14.56 -13.95
CA VAL A 739 -21.21 -14.09 -13.89
C VAL A 739 -20.26 -15.24 -13.60
N VAL A 740 -19.12 -15.26 -14.28
CA VAL A 740 -17.98 -16.12 -13.94
C VAL A 740 -17.21 -15.63 -12.70
N ALA A 741 -17.93 -15.28 -11.64
CA ALA A 741 -17.37 -14.91 -10.35
C ALA A 741 -18.38 -15.24 -9.24
N ASP A 742 -17.91 -15.78 -8.12
CA ASP A 742 -18.78 -16.10 -6.97
C ASP A 742 -19.17 -14.84 -6.18
N ARG A 743 -18.41 -13.75 -6.34
CA ARG A 743 -18.58 -12.48 -5.62
C ARG A 743 -18.82 -11.32 -6.59
N PRO A 744 -19.44 -10.23 -6.11
CA PRO A 744 -19.55 -9.00 -6.89
C PRO A 744 -18.20 -8.52 -7.40
N ILE A 745 -18.19 -7.98 -8.61
CA ILE A 745 -16.96 -7.57 -9.29
C ILE A 745 -17.19 -6.33 -10.15
N ILE A 746 -16.25 -5.40 -10.14
CA ILE A 746 -16.22 -4.24 -11.04
C ILE A 746 -15.52 -4.65 -12.33
N VAL A 747 -16.17 -4.42 -13.46
CA VAL A 747 -15.72 -4.79 -14.80
C VAL A 747 -15.66 -3.55 -15.68
N GLU A 748 -14.57 -3.39 -16.43
CA GLU A 748 -14.43 -2.39 -17.48
C GLU A 748 -15.06 -2.91 -18.78
N VAL A 749 -16.16 -2.28 -19.18
CA VAL A 749 -16.89 -2.55 -20.42
C VAL A 749 -16.48 -1.51 -21.45
N LYS A 750 -15.88 -1.97 -22.55
CA LYS A 750 -15.54 -1.11 -23.69
C LYS A 750 -16.78 -0.85 -24.55
N LYS A 751 -16.85 0.37 -25.09
CA LYS A 751 -18.02 0.85 -25.84
C LYS A 751 -18.35 0.02 -27.07
#